data_AF-A0A546XTJ7-F1
#
_entry.id   AF-A0A546XTJ7-F1
#
_cell.length_a   1.000
_cell.length_b   1.000
_cell.length_c   1.000
_cell.angle_alpha   90.00
_cell.angle_beta   90.00
_cell.angle_gamma   90.00
#
_symmetry.space_group_name_H-M   'P 1'
#
loop_
_entity.id
_entity.type
_entity.pdbx_description
1 polymer ?
#
loop_
_entity_poly.entity_id
_entity_poly.type
_entity_poly.pdbx_seq_one_letter_code
_entity_poly.pdbx_strand_id
1 'polypeptide(L)'
;MAADNTRMLARRIDETFDREAAAPPSPYEERVWFGQFQDPDQVFRHLLAYRIGEECDLLRLTAALKTICETWPALRARFTFGEDGTLAKSIEAPSASIVQLLHVPSADEALTLLHDLQARPFDAETDPPFQAVVLLSEGEILLAFLVHGLLGEVLSPQILLEGISAAYAGEAPKPLSPRTVENGGVDPLPLHWLQRPASGSTVVALRQDKAERPASHSHGVDLPATLLGLSSSTAMSALLARAGARFSLFLSTNGGPETVTVRLPRQPGADATAPLSPETGARISISRGHTPEQAEKAVLAGLEQRNDNDGEAATFTLHALAAPVQAVSEHGLQFEHLPLPSLQSGLGLTLAAGPTASGDIRLELTGGKETSPHATAFLLERFVSHLEGGADFSGILPQTAPQTSEQPVHLPASHGNDRTTAAILAEFREALAAPDMGADDDFFDFGGHSLIATRIIGRLLSNHGIALRFNDLFSYPTAASLATQATLLETAAPAQAEATANGSLTAPLSLAQMSLWKAYAAFGFGEIFNIPFALDFLDPVDENAFECAFLDIIERHPGLRTHFYVENDTVLQKIVPMHDLPGYKWFWTSEESQGVDRHSEAGWRFDLARELPIRLRFLRDAQTGRQVLSFLFHHIVLDEWSVNLMMDELTEAYRARMAGKAPVFATKPAPFHEFARKQVASGVNAGHLAYWTDMLRDAPKGLALNGQDSTPHEASQDEAPAGGWVEFKLEKHVSDGLYAIAKQNSASLFNVVYAAIAASLRHLGGLTDLVVGTSASGRTDSGYFDTIGYFTTVVAHRVRFGENMTVGELISSVKNTINGSLDHSEIPIDLVEEALGMTPGRDHLFEVFIQIHARNKLNGTLTGPDGKPVEFRQIDPDKHESMLGLQFEVMEEMIGGERSIRVLMSYRSDRYGPNDVERLRNTTSGVFSRFAEAGASSKVLTTLA
;
A
#
# COMPACT_ATOMS: atom_id res chain seq x y z
N MET A 1 55.33 -38.15 -14.48
CA MET A 1 55.09 -36.91 -13.71
C MET A 1 54.15 -36.08 -14.57
N ALA A 2 52.84 -36.34 -14.53
CA ALA A 2 51.89 -36.10 -13.44
C ALA A 2 51.44 -34.63 -13.42
N ALA A 3 50.12 -34.46 -13.55
CA ALA A 3 49.31 -33.25 -13.43
C ALA A 3 49.02 -32.41 -14.70
N ASP A 4 48.68 -33.05 -15.82
CA ASP A 4 48.10 -32.31 -16.97
C ASP A 4 46.97 -33.07 -17.71
N ASN A 5 46.15 -33.84 -16.99
CA ASN A 5 45.05 -34.60 -17.63
C ASN A 5 43.82 -34.82 -16.73
N THR A 6 43.44 -33.82 -15.91
CA THR A 6 42.25 -33.92 -15.05
C THR A 6 41.52 -32.58 -14.91
N ARG A 7 41.21 -31.92 -16.03
CA ARG A 7 40.34 -30.71 -16.01
C ARG A 7 39.45 -30.47 -17.24
N MET A 8 39.37 -31.40 -18.18
CA MET A 8 38.44 -31.31 -19.31
C MET A 8 38.04 -32.72 -19.76
N LEU A 9 37.04 -33.32 -19.08
CA LEU A 9 36.11 -34.38 -19.52
C LEU A 9 35.55 -35.08 -18.26
N ALA A 10 34.50 -34.50 -17.66
CA ALA A 10 33.53 -35.21 -16.81
C ALA A 10 32.36 -34.26 -16.53
N ARG A 11 31.65 -33.88 -17.61
CA ARG A 11 30.28 -33.39 -17.55
C ARG A 11 29.40 -34.62 -17.78
N ARG A 12 28.42 -34.85 -16.89
CA ARG A 12 27.31 -35.83 -17.02
C ARG A 12 27.70 -37.31 -17.17
N ILE A 13 27.67 -38.08 -16.08
CA ILE A 13 27.21 -39.49 -16.06
C ILE A 13 26.56 -39.78 -14.68
N ASP A 14 25.26 -40.01 -14.72
CA ASP A 14 24.39 -40.90 -13.92
C ASP A 14 24.65 -41.11 -12.42
N GLU A 15 23.86 -40.40 -11.61
CA GLU A 15 23.03 -41.09 -10.61
C GLU A 15 21.60 -41.11 -11.16
N THR A 16 21.30 -42.11 -11.98
CA THR A 16 19.92 -42.57 -12.25
C THR A 16 19.32 -43.04 -10.93
N PHE A 17 18.64 -42.14 -10.23
CA PHE A 17 17.64 -42.54 -9.25
C PHE A 17 16.47 -43.18 -10.01
N ASP A 18 16.06 -44.37 -9.58
CA ASP A 18 14.93 -45.16 -10.10
C ASP A 18 13.62 -44.35 -10.08
N ARG A 19 13.42 -43.49 -11.08
CA ARG A 19 12.16 -42.79 -11.32
C ARG A 19 11.32 -43.66 -12.24
N GLU A 20 10.24 -44.21 -11.70
CA GLU A 20 9.27 -44.93 -12.51
C GLU A 20 8.51 -43.91 -13.37
N ALA A 21 8.49 -44.11 -14.70
CA ALA A 21 7.82 -43.22 -15.63
C ALA A 21 6.31 -43.23 -15.34
N ALA A 22 5.80 -42.13 -14.79
CA ALA A 22 4.38 -41.97 -14.51
C ALA A 22 3.62 -41.58 -15.78
N ALA A 23 2.29 -41.74 -15.77
CA ALA A 23 1.42 -41.09 -16.75
C ALA A 23 1.66 -39.56 -16.72
N PRO A 24 1.51 -38.85 -17.86
CA PRO A 24 1.66 -37.39 -17.89
C PRO A 24 0.71 -36.71 -16.89
N PRO A 25 1.06 -35.51 -16.39
CA PRO A 25 0.17 -34.71 -15.54
C PRO A 25 -1.24 -34.58 -16.15
N SER A 26 -2.27 -34.63 -15.31
CA SER A 26 -3.62 -34.29 -15.78
C SER A 26 -3.75 -32.77 -16.02
N PRO A 27 -4.71 -32.30 -16.84
CA PRO A 27 -4.96 -30.87 -17.03
C PRO A 27 -5.28 -30.10 -15.74
N TYR A 28 -5.76 -30.78 -14.69
CA TYR A 28 -5.94 -30.21 -13.37
C TYR A 28 -4.61 -30.10 -12.61
N GLU A 29 -3.80 -31.16 -12.63
CA GLU A 29 -2.47 -31.17 -12.02
C GLU A 29 -1.58 -30.09 -12.63
N GLU A 30 -1.57 -29.94 -13.97
CA GLU A 30 -0.85 -28.86 -14.65
C GLU A 30 -1.32 -27.48 -14.18
N ARG A 31 -2.64 -27.28 -14.05
CA ARG A 31 -3.20 -25.99 -13.66
C ARG A 31 -2.87 -25.60 -12.21
N VAL A 32 -3.02 -26.55 -11.27
CA VAL A 32 -2.67 -26.33 -9.86
C VAL A 32 -1.17 -26.10 -9.73
N TRP A 33 -0.36 -26.85 -10.47
CA TRP A 33 1.09 -26.66 -10.52
C TRP A 33 1.48 -25.28 -11.07
N PHE A 34 0.88 -24.85 -12.19
CA PHE A 34 1.12 -23.52 -12.78
C PHE A 34 0.67 -22.40 -11.85
N GLY A 35 -0.46 -22.56 -11.14
CA GLY A 35 -0.90 -21.60 -10.12
C GLY A 35 0.13 -21.43 -9.00
N GLN A 36 0.63 -22.54 -8.46
CA GLN A 36 1.68 -22.54 -7.42
C GLN A 36 3.01 -21.93 -7.90
N PHE A 37 3.33 -22.07 -9.20
CA PHE A 37 4.54 -21.47 -9.80
C PHE A 37 4.39 -19.97 -10.07
N GLN A 38 3.21 -19.51 -10.48
CA GLN A 38 2.94 -18.09 -10.76
C GLN A 38 2.83 -17.24 -9.49
N ASP A 39 2.36 -17.84 -8.40
CA ASP A 39 2.29 -17.21 -7.08
C ASP A 39 2.94 -18.14 -6.03
N PRO A 40 4.29 -18.09 -5.90
CA PRO A 40 5.02 -18.92 -4.94
C PRO A 40 4.62 -18.68 -3.48
N ASP A 41 4.06 -17.50 -3.19
CA ASP A 41 3.60 -17.11 -1.86
C ASP A 41 2.19 -17.68 -1.54
N GLN A 42 1.46 -18.17 -2.55
CA GLN A 42 0.19 -18.86 -2.38
C GLN A 42 0.40 -20.33 -1.98
N VAL A 43 -0.12 -20.75 -0.83
CA VAL A 43 0.02 -22.14 -0.35
C VAL A 43 -1.18 -22.99 -0.77
N PHE A 44 -1.01 -23.88 -1.74
CA PHE A 44 -2.04 -24.83 -2.18
C PHE A 44 -2.11 -26.12 -1.34
N ARG A 45 -1.49 -26.13 -0.15
CA ARG A 45 -1.52 -27.25 0.80
C ARG A 45 -2.55 -27.05 1.90
N HIS A 46 -3.15 -28.16 2.32
CA HIS A 46 -4.08 -28.22 3.44
C HIS A 46 -3.57 -29.16 4.51
N LEU A 47 -3.83 -28.79 5.77
CA LEU A 47 -3.50 -29.61 6.92
C LEU A 47 -4.79 -30.23 7.48
N LEU A 48 -4.77 -31.54 7.67
CA LEU A 48 -5.81 -32.30 8.37
C LEU A 48 -5.18 -32.87 9.64
N ALA A 49 -5.81 -32.70 10.81
CA ALA A 49 -5.28 -33.23 12.06
C ALA A 49 -6.35 -33.98 12.85
N TYR A 50 -5.92 -35.09 13.46
CA TYR A 50 -6.76 -35.99 14.23
C TYR A 50 -6.05 -36.37 15.52
N ARG A 51 -6.77 -36.33 16.64
CA ARG A 51 -6.37 -37.04 17.85
C ARG A 51 -6.77 -38.50 17.70
N ILE A 52 -5.84 -39.40 18.03
CA ILE A 52 -6.06 -40.85 17.98
C ILE A 52 -6.29 -41.37 19.40
N GLY A 53 -7.25 -42.29 19.56
CA GLY A 53 -7.56 -42.91 20.86
C GLY A 53 -6.38 -43.60 21.54
N GLU A 54 -6.39 -43.65 22.88
CA GLU A 54 -5.30 -44.12 23.75
C GLU A 54 -4.84 -45.57 23.50
N GLU A 55 -5.67 -46.43 22.88
CA GLU A 55 -5.37 -47.85 22.62
C GLU A 55 -4.64 -48.12 21.27
N CYS A 56 -4.14 -47.07 20.60
CA CYS A 56 -3.49 -47.20 19.28
C CYS A 56 -2.12 -47.89 19.33
N ASP A 57 -1.90 -48.89 18.46
CA ASP A 57 -0.58 -49.48 18.21
C ASP A 57 0.19 -48.61 17.21
N LEU A 58 1.16 -47.85 17.71
CA LEU A 58 1.98 -46.94 16.92
C LEU A 58 2.79 -47.60 15.81
N LEU A 59 3.28 -48.82 16.05
CA LEU A 59 4.06 -49.56 15.04
C LEU A 59 3.16 -49.97 13.89
N ARG A 60 1.94 -50.42 14.22
CA ARG A 60 0.92 -50.77 13.25
C ARG A 60 0.40 -49.56 12.47
N LEU A 61 0.23 -48.41 13.13
CA LEU A 61 -0.16 -47.15 12.49
C LEU A 61 0.92 -46.66 11.52
N THR A 62 2.18 -46.68 11.96
CA THR A 62 3.31 -46.28 11.10
C THR A 62 3.47 -47.22 9.92
N ALA A 63 3.26 -48.53 10.11
CA ALA A 63 3.24 -49.51 9.04
C ALA A 63 2.09 -49.25 8.05
N ALA A 64 0.89 -48.97 8.54
CA ALA A 64 -0.27 -48.64 7.71
C ALA A 64 -0.03 -47.39 6.84
N LEU A 65 0.56 -46.34 7.42
CA LEU A 65 0.93 -45.11 6.69
C LEU A 65 1.96 -45.38 5.58
N LYS A 66 2.91 -46.28 5.82
CA LYS A 66 3.85 -46.72 4.78
C LYS A 66 3.15 -47.52 3.69
N THR A 67 2.29 -48.45 4.07
CA THR A 67 1.50 -49.28 3.14
C THR A 67 0.64 -48.41 2.20
N ILE A 68 -0.01 -47.35 2.68
CA ILE A 68 -0.79 -46.47 1.80
C ILE A 68 0.12 -45.69 0.82
N CYS A 69 1.30 -45.25 1.24
CA CYS A 69 2.24 -44.53 0.38
C CYS A 69 2.83 -45.45 -0.70
N GLU A 70 3.04 -46.72 -0.37
CA GLU A 70 3.46 -47.76 -1.32
C GLU A 70 2.33 -48.09 -2.30
N THR A 71 1.11 -48.26 -1.80
CA THR A 71 -0.08 -48.67 -2.58
C THR A 71 -0.61 -47.55 -3.48
N TRP A 72 -0.43 -46.28 -3.10
CA TRP A 72 -0.93 -45.11 -3.84
C TRP A 72 0.21 -44.24 -4.38
N PRO A 73 0.71 -44.51 -5.61
CA PRO A 73 1.82 -43.78 -6.22
C PRO A 73 1.62 -42.26 -6.30
N ALA A 74 0.37 -41.79 -6.44
CA ALA A 74 0.05 -40.38 -6.51
C ALA A 74 0.58 -39.58 -5.31
N LEU A 75 0.63 -40.18 -4.11
CA LEU A 75 1.17 -39.55 -2.91
C LEU A 75 2.68 -39.23 -3.01
N ARG A 76 3.38 -39.89 -3.93
CA ARG A 76 4.83 -39.82 -4.13
C ARG A 76 5.21 -39.14 -5.46
N ALA A 77 4.25 -38.53 -6.15
CA ALA A 77 4.52 -37.88 -7.43
C ALA A 77 5.50 -36.68 -7.26
N ARG A 78 6.26 -36.40 -8.31
CA ARG A 78 7.05 -35.18 -8.51
C ARG A 78 6.75 -34.61 -9.88
N PHE A 79 6.86 -33.29 -10.00
CA PHE A 79 6.56 -32.55 -11.22
C PHE A 79 7.78 -31.72 -11.60
N THR A 80 8.38 -31.99 -12.76
CA THR A 80 9.61 -31.33 -13.24
C THR A 80 9.47 -31.00 -14.72
N PHE A 81 10.12 -29.95 -15.20
CA PHE A 81 10.20 -29.70 -16.65
C PHE A 81 11.19 -30.65 -17.35
N GLY A 82 10.77 -31.21 -18.48
CA GLY A 82 11.64 -31.93 -19.41
C GLY A 82 12.53 -31.00 -20.24
N GLU A 83 13.55 -31.55 -20.90
CA GLU A 83 14.46 -30.77 -21.78
C GLU A 83 13.74 -30.11 -22.97
N ASP A 84 12.50 -30.53 -23.29
CA ASP A 84 11.64 -29.96 -24.33
C ASP A 84 10.64 -28.90 -23.80
N GLY A 85 10.71 -28.56 -22.50
CA GLY A 85 9.83 -27.59 -21.85
C GLY A 85 8.44 -28.13 -21.47
N THR A 86 8.21 -29.45 -21.58
CA THR A 86 6.94 -30.07 -21.14
C THR A 86 6.98 -30.42 -19.65
N LEU A 87 5.86 -30.25 -18.94
CA LEU A 87 5.77 -30.66 -17.53
C LEU A 87 5.66 -32.19 -17.47
N ALA A 88 6.63 -32.83 -16.82
CA ALA A 88 6.68 -34.27 -16.64
C ALA A 88 6.34 -34.66 -15.19
N LYS A 89 5.58 -35.75 -15.04
CA LYS A 89 5.27 -36.38 -13.75
C LYS A 89 6.12 -37.63 -13.59
N SER A 90 6.77 -37.77 -12.45
CA SER A 90 7.52 -38.99 -12.08
C SER A 90 7.10 -39.50 -10.71
N ILE A 91 7.14 -40.82 -10.49
CA ILE A 91 6.93 -41.40 -9.16
C ILE A 91 8.30 -41.71 -8.54
N GLU A 92 8.57 -41.12 -7.38
CA GLU A 92 9.78 -41.40 -6.61
C GLU A 92 9.60 -42.64 -5.74
N ALA A 93 10.68 -43.39 -5.51
CA ALA A 93 10.69 -44.55 -4.61
C ALA A 93 10.21 -44.18 -3.19
N PRO A 94 9.64 -45.13 -2.41
CA PRO A 94 9.18 -44.84 -1.05
C PRO A 94 10.35 -44.35 -0.19
N SER A 95 10.27 -43.11 0.28
CA SER A 95 11.31 -42.50 1.13
C SER A 95 10.84 -42.39 2.58
N ALA A 96 11.79 -42.38 3.51
CA ALA A 96 11.51 -42.19 4.94
C ALA A 96 10.98 -40.78 5.28
N SER A 97 10.97 -39.82 4.33
CA SER A 97 10.54 -38.44 4.58
C SER A 97 9.03 -38.21 4.50
N ILE A 98 8.26 -39.15 3.94
CA ILE A 98 6.81 -39.02 3.74
C ILE A 98 6.02 -39.30 5.02
N VAL A 99 6.52 -40.20 5.88
CA VAL A 99 5.91 -40.51 7.18
C VAL A 99 6.90 -40.16 8.27
N GLN A 100 6.61 -39.11 9.03
CA GLN A 100 7.46 -38.63 10.12
C GLN A 100 6.86 -39.02 11.47
N LEU A 101 7.71 -39.51 12.37
CA LEU A 101 7.36 -39.74 13.77
C LEU A 101 8.17 -38.76 14.61
N LEU A 102 7.48 -37.86 15.30
CA LEU A 102 8.09 -36.77 16.06
C LEU A 102 7.59 -36.83 17.51
N HIS A 103 8.52 -36.68 18.45
CA HIS A 103 8.19 -36.54 19.86
C HIS A 103 8.14 -35.06 20.21
N VAL A 104 7.06 -34.64 20.86
CA VAL A 104 6.81 -33.25 21.21
C VAL A 104 6.46 -33.18 22.69
N PRO A 105 7.05 -32.27 23.47
CA PRO A 105 6.87 -32.24 24.92
C PRO A 105 5.47 -31.77 25.36
N SER A 106 4.69 -31.14 24.48
CA SER A 106 3.33 -30.70 24.78
C SER A 106 2.43 -30.66 23.55
N ALA A 107 1.12 -30.66 23.77
CA ALA A 107 0.12 -30.48 22.72
C ALA A 107 0.23 -29.09 22.05
N ASP A 108 0.65 -28.06 22.80
CA ASP A 108 0.83 -26.70 22.28
C ASP A 108 2.01 -26.61 21.29
N GLU A 109 3.13 -27.25 21.62
CA GLU A 109 4.25 -27.37 20.68
C GLU A 109 3.88 -28.22 19.46
N ALA A 110 3.00 -29.21 19.63
CA ALA A 110 2.53 -30.04 18.53
C ALA A 110 1.69 -29.21 17.55
N LEU A 111 0.79 -28.36 18.05
CA LEU A 111 0.02 -27.42 17.22
C LEU A 111 0.90 -26.36 16.54
N THR A 112 1.90 -25.83 17.24
CA THR A 112 2.86 -24.87 16.67
C THR A 112 3.63 -25.50 15.51
N LEU A 113 4.16 -26.71 15.70
CA LEU A 113 4.86 -27.44 14.66
C LEU A 113 3.96 -27.73 13.45
N LEU A 114 2.69 -28.08 13.69
CA LEU A 114 1.72 -28.29 12.63
C LEU A 114 1.44 -27.00 11.83
N HIS A 115 1.36 -25.85 12.48
CA HIS A 115 1.27 -24.56 11.81
C HIS A 115 2.50 -24.24 10.97
N ASP A 116 3.70 -24.44 11.52
CA ASP A 116 4.96 -24.22 10.80
C ASP A 116 5.05 -25.13 9.57
N LEU A 117 4.67 -26.40 9.71
CA LEU A 117 4.64 -27.35 8.61
C LEU A 117 3.67 -26.91 7.51
N GLN A 118 2.50 -26.41 7.91
CA GLN A 118 1.47 -25.92 7.00
C GLN A 118 1.92 -24.63 6.25
N ALA A 119 2.71 -23.76 6.90
CA ALA A 119 3.20 -22.49 6.34
C ALA A 119 4.46 -22.62 5.47
N ARG A 120 5.11 -23.79 5.44
CA ARG A 120 6.30 -24.00 4.59
C ARG A 120 5.96 -23.73 3.11
N PRO A 121 6.92 -23.23 2.31
CA PRO A 121 6.79 -23.23 0.85
C PRO A 121 6.78 -24.67 0.31
N PHE A 122 6.11 -24.89 -0.81
CA PHE A 122 6.05 -26.18 -1.49
C PHE A 122 6.89 -26.14 -2.77
N ASP A 123 7.86 -27.03 -2.89
CA ASP A 123 8.62 -27.24 -4.12
C ASP A 123 8.16 -28.53 -4.82
N ALA A 124 7.48 -28.40 -5.95
CA ALA A 124 6.91 -29.54 -6.66
C ALA A 124 7.95 -30.51 -7.27
N GLU A 125 9.21 -30.08 -7.41
CA GLU A 125 10.30 -30.92 -7.92
C GLU A 125 10.89 -31.82 -6.83
N THR A 126 10.90 -31.36 -5.58
CA THR A 126 11.54 -32.07 -4.46
C THR A 126 10.56 -32.59 -3.41
N ASP A 127 9.44 -31.90 -3.18
CA ASP A 127 8.48 -32.21 -2.13
C ASP A 127 7.38 -33.16 -2.62
N PRO A 128 6.97 -34.16 -1.82
CA PRO A 128 5.81 -34.97 -2.13
C PRO A 128 4.53 -34.15 -1.92
N PRO A 129 3.50 -34.34 -2.76
CA PRO A 129 2.21 -33.67 -2.57
C PRO A 129 1.45 -34.19 -1.33
N PHE A 130 1.95 -35.23 -0.66
CA PHE A 130 1.41 -35.78 0.58
C PHE A 130 2.52 -35.99 1.62
N GLN A 131 2.23 -35.64 2.87
CA GLN A 131 3.07 -35.96 4.02
C GLN A 131 2.22 -36.32 5.24
N ALA A 132 2.59 -37.39 5.95
CA ALA A 132 1.98 -37.79 7.21
C ALA A 132 2.95 -37.52 8.37
N VAL A 133 2.45 -36.92 9.45
CA VAL A 133 3.21 -36.62 10.65
C VAL A 133 2.47 -37.20 11.86
N VAL A 134 3.12 -38.10 12.57
CA VAL A 134 2.66 -38.69 13.83
C VAL A 134 3.39 -37.99 14.97
N LEU A 135 2.65 -37.27 15.81
CA LEU A 135 3.16 -36.50 16.93
C LEU A 135 2.81 -37.20 18.24
N LEU A 136 3.85 -37.47 19.04
CA LEU A 136 3.73 -38.10 20.36
C LEU A 136 3.88 -37.03 21.45
N SER A 137 2.80 -36.73 22.16
CA SER A 137 2.77 -35.81 23.32
C SER A 137 2.37 -36.58 24.59
N GLU A 138 2.67 -36.06 25.78
CA GLU A 138 2.37 -36.75 27.07
C GLU A 138 0.91 -37.19 27.17
N GLY A 139 0.64 -38.48 26.89
CA GLY A 139 -0.68 -39.10 26.96
C GLY A 139 -1.55 -39.03 25.70
N GLU A 140 -1.12 -38.36 24.62
CA GLU A 140 -1.91 -38.20 23.39
C GLU A 140 -1.10 -38.52 22.13
N ILE A 141 -1.78 -39.09 21.13
CA ILE A 141 -1.24 -39.33 19.78
C ILE A 141 -2.00 -38.42 18.82
N LEU A 142 -1.27 -37.50 18.17
CA LEU A 142 -1.84 -36.67 17.11
C LEU A 142 -1.33 -37.18 15.75
N LEU A 143 -2.25 -37.31 14.80
CA LEU A 143 -1.98 -37.69 13.43
C LEU A 143 -2.36 -36.55 12.51
N ALA A 144 -1.39 -36.04 11.76
CA ALA A 144 -1.61 -34.95 10.82
C ALA A 144 -1.19 -35.30 9.40
N PHE A 145 -1.91 -34.75 8.43
CA PHE A 145 -1.67 -34.93 7.00
C PHE A 145 -1.54 -33.57 6.32
N LEU A 146 -0.42 -33.34 5.64
CA LEU A 146 -0.28 -32.26 4.68
C LEU A 146 -0.62 -32.78 3.29
N VAL A 147 -1.66 -32.22 2.67
CA VAL A 147 -2.19 -32.63 1.37
C VAL A 147 -2.16 -31.43 0.43
N HIS A 148 -1.37 -31.51 -0.65
CA HIS A 148 -1.35 -30.51 -1.70
C HIS A 148 -2.57 -30.65 -2.62
N GLY A 149 -3.06 -29.53 -3.15
CA GLY A 149 -4.15 -29.48 -4.12
C GLY A 149 -3.89 -30.29 -5.40
N LEU A 150 -2.65 -30.74 -5.66
CA LEU A 150 -2.32 -31.63 -6.77
C LEU A 150 -3.02 -33.00 -6.64
N LEU A 151 -3.38 -33.39 -5.42
CA LEU A 151 -4.11 -34.63 -5.14
C LEU A 151 -5.63 -34.48 -5.20
N GLY A 152 -6.15 -33.28 -5.47
CA GLY A 152 -7.58 -32.98 -5.40
C GLY A 152 -8.46 -33.84 -6.32
N GLU A 153 -7.94 -34.32 -7.45
CA GLU A 153 -8.65 -35.24 -8.33
C GLU A 153 -8.74 -36.67 -7.78
N VAL A 154 -7.85 -37.10 -6.89
CA VAL A 154 -7.70 -38.53 -6.56
C VAL A 154 -7.86 -38.84 -5.08
N LEU A 155 -7.68 -37.86 -4.19
CA LEU A 155 -7.64 -38.06 -2.75
C LEU A 155 -8.65 -37.16 -2.05
N SER A 156 -9.46 -37.77 -1.18
CA SER A 156 -10.28 -37.06 -0.20
C SER A 156 -9.90 -37.48 1.23
N PRO A 157 -10.14 -36.65 2.26
CA PRO A 157 -9.96 -37.02 3.66
C PRO A 157 -10.60 -38.37 4.02
N GLN A 158 -11.80 -38.63 3.48
CA GLN A 158 -12.51 -39.89 3.73
C GLN A 158 -11.79 -41.08 3.11
N ILE A 159 -11.40 -41.00 1.82
CA ILE A 159 -10.61 -42.06 1.17
C ILE A 159 -9.32 -42.32 1.95
N LEU A 160 -8.65 -41.25 2.37
CA LEU A 160 -7.40 -41.33 3.12
C LEU A 160 -7.59 -42.09 4.45
N LEU A 161 -8.59 -41.71 5.26
CA LEU A 161 -8.87 -42.38 6.53
C LEU A 161 -9.33 -43.84 6.34
N GLU A 162 -10.18 -44.12 5.35
CA GLU A 162 -10.60 -45.49 5.01
C GLU A 162 -9.40 -46.36 4.61
N GLY A 163 -8.49 -45.84 3.77
CA GLY A 163 -7.28 -46.54 3.35
C GLY A 163 -6.31 -46.80 4.51
N ILE A 164 -6.13 -45.83 5.41
CA ILE A 164 -5.30 -46.00 6.62
C ILE A 164 -5.91 -47.06 7.53
N SER A 165 -7.23 -47.03 7.72
CA SER A 165 -7.94 -47.97 8.60
C SER A 165 -7.87 -49.39 8.06
N ALA A 166 -8.05 -49.57 6.74
CA ALA A 166 -7.88 -50.86 6.06
C ALA A 166 -6.43 -51.36 6.17
N ALA A 167 -5.43 -50.52 5.87
CA ALA A 167 -4.02 -50.89 6.00
C ALA A 167 -3.64 -51.24 7.45
N TYR A 168 -4.18 -50.49 8.42
CA TYR A 168 -4.01 -50.78 9.84
C TYR A 168 -4.63 -52.14 10.17
N ALA A 169 -5.81 -52.47 9.65
CA ALA A 169 -6.43 -53.79 9.81
C ALA A 169 -5.62 -54.94 9.18
N GLY A 170 -4.64 -54.65 8.33
CA GLY A 170 -3.89 -55.64 7.53
C GLY A 170 -4.55 -55.95 6.19
N GLU A 171 -5.54 -55.15 5.79
CA GLU A 171 -6.22 -55.24 4.50
C GLU A 171 -5.54 -54.34 3.45
N ALA A 172 -5.64 -54.71 2.17
CA ALA A 172 -5.07 -53.90 1.10
C ALA A 172 -5.95 -52.67 0.80
N PRO A 173 -5.40 -51.43 0.82
CA PRO A 173 -6.16 -50.23 0.46
C PRO A 173 -6.71 -50.30 -0.96
N LYS A 174 -7.92 -49.76 -1.18
CA LYS A 174 -8.51 -49.66 -2.52
C LYS A 174 -7.69 -48.69 -3.39
N PRO A 175 -7.47 -48.96 -4.69
CA PRO A 175 -6.76 -48.04 -5.58
C PRO A 175 -7.49 -46.68 -5.73
N LEU A 176 -6.72 -45.59 -5.83
CA LEU A 176 -7.27 -44.26 -6.10
C LEU A 176 -7.81 -44.16 -7.52
N SER A 177 -8.91 -43.42 -7.72
CA SER A 177 -9.51 -43.16 -9.03
C SER A 177 -9.78 -41.66 -9.21
N PRO A 178 -9.55 -41.07 -10.40
CA PRO A 178 -9.78 -39.65 -10.66
C PRO A 178 -11.23 -39.21 -10.48
N ARG A 179 -11.42 -37.98 -10.04
CA ARG A 179 -12.68 -37.28 -9.75
C ARG A 179 -12.70 -35.94 -10.51
N THR A 180 -13.88 -35.44 -10.84
CA THR A 180 -14.04 -34.15 -11.54
C THR A 180 -13.87 -32.97 -10.57
N VAL A 181 -13.02 -31.99 -10.89
CA VAL A 181 -12.78 -30.79 -10.06
C VAL A 181 -13.01 -29.52 -10.90
N GLU A 182 -13.82 -28.56 -10.42
CA GLU A 182 -14.09 -27.28 -11.10
C GLU A 182 -13.62 -26.06 -10.27
N ASN A 183 -13.20 -25.00 -10.99
CA ASN A 183 -12.35 -23.89 -10.51
C ASN A 183 -13.12 -22.69 -9.93
N GLY A 184 -12.48 -21.98 -8.98
CA GLY A 184 -12.94 -20.67 -8.56
C GLY A 184 -12.18 -19.77 -7.57
N GLY A 185 -11.92 -18.49 -7.91
CA GLY A 185 -11.70 -17.25 -7.12
C GLY A 185 -12.87 -16.38 -6.54
N VAL A 186 -12.55 -15.24 -5.94
CA VAL A 186 -13.43 -14.55 -4.96
C VAL A 186 -13.26 -13.03 -4.96
N ASP A 187 -14.38 -12.32 -4.89
CA ASP A 187 -14.47 -10.91 -4.48
C ASP A 187 -14.47 -10.76 -2.94
N PRO A 188 -13.73 -9.78 -2.36
CA PRO A 188 -13.64 -9.59 -0.91
C PRO A 188 -14.90 -8.99 -0.26
N LEU A 189 -15.13 -9.37 1.00
CA LEU A 189 -16.13 -8.77 1.87
C LEU A 189 -15.61 -7.53 2.64
N PRO A 190 -16.45 -6.51 2.89
CA PRO A 190 -16.12 -5.43 3.82
C PRO A 190 -16.42 -5.78 5.29
N LEU A 191 -15.45 -5.62 6.20
CA LEU A 191 -15.49 -6.10 7.61
C LEU A 191 -15.87 -5.06 8.69
N HIS A 192 -16.46 -3.92 8.33
CA HIS A 192 -16.63 -2.77 9.24
C HIS A 192 -17.83 -2.82 10.22
N TRP A 193 -18.49 -3.97 10.42
CA TRP A 193 -19.81 -4.02 11.07
C TRP A 193 -19.87 -4.69 12.45
N LEU A 194 -18.73 -5.10 13.04
CA LEU A 194 -18.71 -5.84 14.31
C LEU A 194 -18.13 -5.02 15.47
N GLN A 195 -19.00 -4.51 16.36
CA GLN A 195 -18.62 -3.96 17.67
C GLN A 195 -19.20 -4.81 18.82
N ARG A 196 -18.40 -5.00 19.87
CA ARG A 196 -18.65 -5.88 21.04
C ARG A 196 -19.68 -5.30 22.03
N PRO A 197 -20.52 -6.16 22.65
CA PRO A 197 -20.86 -6.02 24.07
C PRO A 197 -20.38 -7.20 24.92
N ALA A 198 -20.56 -7.06 26.25
CA ALA A 198 -20.07 -7.93 27.31
C ALA A 198 -20.85 -9.27 27.49
N SER A 199 -20.13 -10.18 28.15
CA SER A 199 -20.36 -11.56 28.64
C SER A 199 -21.69 -12.29 28.40
N GLY A 200 -21.62 -13.47 27.78
CA GLY A 200 -22.60 -14.54 27.95
C GLY A 200 -22.34 -15.76 27.05
N SER A 201 -22.19 -16.93 27.69
CA SER A 201 -21.99 -18.28 27.12
C SER A 201 -20.56 -18.60 26.68
N THR A 202 -19.97 -19.63 27.27
CA THR A 202 -18.57 -20.02 27.10
C THR A 202 -18.30 -20.56 25.69
N VAL A 203 -17.90 -19.70 24.77
CA VAL A 203 -17.15 -20.12 23.58
C VAL A 203 -15.81 -20.64 24.06
N VAL A 204 -15.52 -21.91 23.79
CA VAL A 204 -14.20 -22.49 24.09
C VAL A 204 -13.22 -21.90 23.07
N ALA A 205 -12.56 -20.80 23.45
CA ALA A 205 -11.37 -20.37 22.76
C ALA A 205 -10.29 -21.44 23.01
N LEU A 206 -9.88 -22.14 21.95
CA LEU A 206 -8.70 -22.99 21.99
C LEU A 206 -7.51 -22.05 22.24
N ARG A 207 -6.97 -22.07 23.46
CA ARG A 207 -5.93 -21.15 23.93
C ARG A 207 -4.72 -21.23 22.99
N GLN A 208 -4.24 -20.05 22.56
CA GLN A 208 -2.94 -19.86 21.95
C GLN A 208 -2.20 -18.81 22.79
N ASP A 209 -1.09 -19.21 23.41
CA ASP A 209 -0.15 -18.28 24.03
C ASP A 209 1.06 -18.06 23.11
N LYS A 210 1.44 -16.78 23.02
CA LYS A 210 2.57 -16.15 22.31
C LYS A 210 3.59 -17.07 21.60
N ALA A 211 3.36 -17.30 20.32
CA ALA A 211 4.34 -17.34 19.24
C ALA A 211 3.62 -17.07 17.91
N GLU A 212 4.34 -16.67 16.86
CA GLU A 212 3.91 -16.25 15.51
C GLU A 212 2.46 -16.57 15.07
N ARG A 213 1.72 -15.53 14.63
CA ARG A 213 0.26 -15.58 14.38
C ARG A 213 -0.10 -16.40 13.12
N PRO A 214 -1.06 -17.35 13.18
CA PRO A 214 -1.58 -18.01 11.98
C PRO A 214 -2.52 -17.11 11.15
N ALA A 215 -2.62 -17.41 9.85
CA ALA A 215 -3.32 -16.61 8.84
C ALA A 215 -4.87 -16.68 8.85
N SER A 216 -5.49 -17.54 9.67
CA SER A 216 -6.95 -17.62 9.84
C SER A 216 -7.30 -18.20 11.22
N HIS A 217 -8.54 -17.99 11.69
CA HIS A 217 -8.97 -18.33 13.05
C HIS A 217 -10.31 -19.08 13.01
N SER A 218 -10.36 -20.30 13.58
CA SER A 218 -11.58 -21.13 13.63
C SER A 218 -12.04 -21.35 15.07
N HIS A 219 -13.34 -21.24 15.31
CA HIS A 219 -13.97 -21.47 16.61
C HIS A 219 -15.12 -22.45 16.46
N GLY A 220 -15.24 -23.41 17.38
CA GLY A 220 -16.25 -24.46 17.36
C GLY A 220 -17.13 -24.48 18.61
N VAL A 221 -18.40 -24.84 18.47
CA VAL A 221 -19.34 -25.03 19.59
C VAL A 221 -20.26 -26.22 19.32
N ASP A 222 -20.50 -27.03 20.34
CA ASP A 222 -21.46 -28.12 20.32
C ASP A 222 -22.78 -27.67 20.97
N LEU A 223 -23.91 -27.91 20.30
CA LEU A 223 -25.22 -27.38 20.65
C LEU A 223 -26.29 -28.47 20.53
N PRO A 224 -27.28 -28.54 21.43
CA PRO A 224 -28.41 -29.46 21.27
C PRO A 224 -29.14 -29.24 19.95
N ALA A 225 -29.47 -30.32 19.23
CA ALA A 225 -30.17 -30.24 17.94
C ALA A 225 -31.51 -29.48 18.02
N THR A 226 -32.11 -29.47 19.21
CA THR A 226 -33.35 -28.76 19.53
C THR A 226 -33.24 -27.23 19.41
N LEU A 227 -32.06 -26.63 19.57
CA LEU A 227 -31.86 -25.17 19.41
C LEU A 227 -32.03 -24.69 17.96
N LEU A 228 -31.83 -25.58 16.99
CA LEU A 228 -32.16 -25.37 15.58
C LEU A 228 -33.51 -26.03 15.19
N GLY A 229 -34.27 -26.50 16.18
CA GLY A 229 -35.55 -27.19 16.00
C GLY A 229 -35.44 -28.55 15.30
N LEU A 230 -34.25 -29.16 15.26
CA LEU A 230 -33.95 -30.41 14.55
C LEU A 230 -34.09 -31.61 15.50
N SER A 231 -34.43 -32.78 14.95
CA SER A 231 -34.38 -34.05 15.68
C SER A 231 -33.04 -34.77 15.43
N SER A 232 -32.71 -35.74 16.27
CA SER A 232 -31.49 -36.57 16.14
C SER A 232 -31.40 -37.40 14.84
N SER A 233 -32.46 -37.43 14.03
CA SER A 233 -32.54 -38.16 12.75
C SER A 233 -32.60 -37.23 11.53
N THR A 234 -32.19 -35.97 11.65
CA THR A 234 -32.39 -34.98 10.58
C THR A 234 -31.34 -35.12 9.48
N ALA A 235 -31.78 -35.06 8.22
CA ALA A 235 -30.89 -35.08 7.06
C ALA A 235 -29.91 -33.89 7.07
N MET A 236 -28.67 -34.11 6.61
CA MET A 236 -27.62 -33.08 6.53
C MET A 236 -28.07 -31.84 5.75
N SER A 237 -28.86 -32.02 4.69
CA SER A 237 -29.42 -30.90 3.91
C SER A 237 -30.34 -30.01 4.75
N ALA A 238 -31.16 -30.59 5.63
CA ALA A 238 -32.02 -29.83 6.53
C ALA A 238 -31.22 -29.16 7.66
N LEU A 239 -30.13 -29.78 8.14
CA LEU A 239 -29.20 -29.16 9.08
C LEU A 239 -28.54 -27.91 8.48
N LEU A 240 -27.95 -28.03 7.30
CA LEU A 240 -27.28 -26.93 6.61
C LEU A 240 -28.28 -25.83 6.24
N ALA A 241 -29.48 -26.19 5.77
CA ALA A 241 -30.52 -25.22 5.46
C ALA A 241 -30.89 -24.36 6.67
N ARG A 242 -31.06 -24.98 7.84
CA ARG A 242 -31.39 -24.25 9.07
C ARG A 242 -30.23 -23.44 9.61
N ALA A 243 -29.04 -24.03 9.70
CA ALA A 243 -27.86 -23.31 10.20
C ALA A 243 -27.55 -22.09 9.31
N GLY A 244 -27.54 -22.26 8.00
CA GLY A 244 -27.30 -21.18 7.04
C GLY A 244 -28.38 -20.10 7.07
N ALA A 245 -29.66 -20.47 7.07
CA ALA A 245 -30.76 -19.50 7.12
C ALA A 245 -30.77 -18.69 8.42
N ARG A 246 -30.59 -19.35 9.57
CA ARG A 246 -30.57 -18.70 10.89
C ARG A 246 -29.36 -17.79 11.04
N PHE A 247 -28.19 -18.22 10.60
CA PHE A 247 -26.99 -17.38 10.64
C PHE A 247 -27.13 -16.16 9.74
N SER A 248 -27.66 -16.33 8.52
CA SER A 248 -27.89 -15.20 7.59
C SER A 248 -28.86 -14.16 8.16
N LEU A 249 -29.97 -14.61 8.73
CA LEU A 249 -30.93 -13.74 9.38
C LEU A 249 -30.29 -13.05 10.59
N PHE A 250 -29.53 -13.78 11.40
CA PHE A 250 -28.77 -13.22 12.52
C PHE A 250 -27.81 -12.11 12.07
N LEU A 251 -26.98 -12.33 11.04
CA LEU A 251 -26.07 -11.29 10.52
C LEU A 251 -26.87 -10.08 9.98
N SER A 252 -27.93 -10.32 9.20
CA SER A 252 -28.74 -9.25 8.61
C SER A 252 -29.46 -8.40 9.65
N THR A 253 -29.84 -8.97 10.80
CA THR A 253 -30.61 -8.30 11.87
C THR A 253 -29.71 -7.61 12.91
N ASN A 254 -28.45 -8.00 13.04
CA ASN A 254 -27.53 -7.53 14.09
C ASN A 254 -26.34 -6.74 13.52
N GLY A 255 -26.63 -5.66 12.78
CA GLY A 255 -25.62 -4.72 12.29
C GLY A 255 -24.99 -5.06 10.93
N GLY A 256 -25.31 -6.22 10.35
CA GLY A 256 -24.92 -6.59 8.99
C GLY A 256 -25.84 -6.02 7.89
N PRO A 257 -25.50 -6.27 6.61
CA PRO A 257 -26.20 -5.73 5.46
C PRO A 257 -27.65 -6.23 5.36
N GLU A 258 -28.49 -5.44 4.68
CA GLU A 258 -29.92 -5.74 4.50
C GLU A 258 -30.16 -7.09 3.82
N THR A 259 -29.22 -7.50 2.96
CA THR A 259 -29.21 -8.79 2.28
C THR A 259 -27.88 -9.48 2.48
N VAL A 260 -27.93 -10.74 2.93
CA VAL A 260 -26.77 -11.62 3.12
C VAL A 260 -26.84 -12.72 2.06
N THR A 261 -25.82 -12.81 1.23
CA THR A 261 -25.65 -13.89 0.26
C THR A 261 -24.95 -15.08 0.92
N VAL A 262 -25.61 -16.23 0.92
CA VAL A 262 -25.02 -17.50 1.30
C VAL A 262 -24.50 -18.18 0.05
N ARG A 263 -23.21 -18.49 -0.01
CA ARG A 263 -22.68 -19.44 -0.99
C ARG A 263 -22.85 -20.86 -0.45
N LEU A 264 -23.60 -21.68 -1.17
CA LEU A 264 -23.79 -23.09 -0.86
C LEU A 264 -22.81 -23.98 -1.62
N PRO A 265 -22.41 -25.12 -1.05
CA PRO A 265 -21.66 -26.11 -1.81
C PRO A 265 -22.58 -26.70 -2.90
N ARG A 266 -22.06 -26.89 -4.12
CA ARG A 266 -22.78 -27.66 -5.15
C ARG A 266 -23.10 -29.05 -4.59
N GLN A 267 -24.30 -29.57 -4.88
CA GLN A 267 -24.78 -30.84 -4.30
C GLN A 267 -23.69 -31.92 -4.25
N PRO A 268 -23.39 -32.49 -3.08
CA PRO A 268 -22.46 -33.60 -2.97
C PRO A 268 -23.13 -34.87 -3.51
N GLY A 269 -22.55 -35.45 -4.56
CA GLY A 269 -22.63 -36.90 -4.73
C GLY A 269 -21.71 -37.53 -3.70
N ALA A 270 -22.26 -38.13 -2.63
CA ALA A 270 -21.62 -38.99 -1.62
C ALA A 270 -20.31 -38.55 -0.91
N ASP A 271 -19.60 -37.51 -1.35
CA ASP A 271 -18.29 -37.11 -0.86
C ASP A 271 -18.28 -35.62 -0.50
N ALA A 272 -18.55 -35.33 0.78
CA ALA A 272 -18.60 -33.97 1.34
C ALA A 272 -17.22 -33.41 1.73
N THR A 273 -16.13 -33.85 1.09
CA THR A 273 -14.78 -33.79 1.69
C THR A 273 -13.70 -33.13 0.83
N ALA A 274 -14.02 -32.60 -0.36
CA ALA A 274 -13.05 -31.84 -1.17
C ALA A 274 -13.04 -30.34 -0.78
N PRO A 275 -11.87 -29.66 -0.70
CA PRO A 275 -11.81 -28.21 -0.61
C PRO A 275 -12.44 -27.62 -1.87
N LEU A 276 -13.66 -27.10 -1.74
CA LEU A 276 -14.37 -26.50 -2.87
C LEU A 276 -13.77 -25.12 -3.16
N SER A 277 -13.32 -24.94 -4.39
CA SER A 277 -12.87 -23.64 -4.89
C SER A 277 -14.04 -22.64 -4.82
N PRO A 278 -13.86 -21.47 -4.20
CA PRO A 278 -14.96 -20.58 -3.82
C PRO A 278 -15.79 -19.92 -4.94
N GLU A 279 -15.55 -20.16 -6.25
CA GLU A 279 -16.46 -19.67 -7.34
C GLU A 279 -17.65 -20.56 -7.64
N THR A 280 -17.67 -21.85 -7.24
CA THR A 280 -18.59 -22.79 -7.90
C THR A 280 -19.95 -22.97 -7.20
N GLY A 281 -20.17 -22.38 -6.02
CA GLY A 281 -21.38 -22.57 -5.23
C GLY A 281 -22.61 -21.78 -5.68
N ALA A 282 -23.83 -22.32 -5.46
CA ALA A 282 -25.07 -21.57 -5.68
C ALA A 282 -25.15 -20.39 -4.69
N ARG A 283 -25.43 -19.18 -5.19
CA ARG A 283 -25.54 -17.96 -4.38
C ARG A 283 -27.01 -17.72 -4.02
N ILE A 284 -27.31 -17.60 -2.72
CA ILE A 284 -28.67 -17.37 -2.23
C ILE A 284 -28.69 -16.11 -1.39
N SER A 285 -29.40 -15.10 -1.86
CA SER A 285 -29.62 -13.85 -1.15
C SER A 285 -30.75 -14.00 -0.13
N ILE A 286 -30.44 -13.78 1.15
CA ILE A 286 -31.39 -13.78 2.26
C ILE A 286 -31.48 -12.35 2.81
N SER A 287 -32.62 -11.70 2.64
CA SER A 287 -32.87 -10.35 3.13
C SER A 287 -33.47 -10.34 4.54
N ARG A 288 -33.24 -9.24 5.28
CA ARG A 288 -33.75 -9.01 6.65
C ARG A 288 -35.28 -9.18 6.78
N GLY A 289 -36.02 -8.98 5.69
CA GLY A 289 -37.48 -9.14 5.66
C GLY A 289 -38.00 -10.58 5.53
N HIS A 290 -37.13 -11.59 5.35
CA HIS A 290 -37.55 -12.98 5.28
C HIS A 290 -37.93 -13.53 6.67
N THR A 291 -39.03 -14.30 6.75
CA THR A 291 -39.26 -15.15 7.93
C THR A 291 -38.26 -16.29 7.96
N PRO A 292 -37.97 -16.89 9.13
CA PRO A 292 -37.07 -18.04 9.19
C PRO A 292 -37.48 -19.19 8.28
N GLU A 293 -38.78 -19.46 8.12
CA GLU A 293 -39.30 -20.49 7.23
C GLU A 293 -39.08 -20.14 5.75
N GLN A 294 -39.14 -18.86 5.39
CA GLN A 294 -38.85 -18.39 4.02
C GLN A 294 -37.36 -18.48 3.72
N ALA A 295 -36.49 -18.08 4.65
CA ALA A 295 -35.05 -18.20 4.52
C ALA A 295 -34.60 -19.67 4.45
N GLU A 296 -35.14 -20.54 5.33
CA GLU A 296 -34.87 -21.98 5.33
C GLU A 296 -35.30 -22.61 4.00
N LYS A 297 -36.48 -22.26 3.47
CA LYS A 297 -36.95 -22.73 2.16
C LYS A 297 -36.08 -22.23 1.02
N ALA A 298 -35.58 -20.99 1.08
CA ALA A 298 -34.66 -20.44 0.07
C ALA A 298 -33.34 -21.21 0.06
N VAL A 299 -32.74 -21.45 1.24
CA VAL A 299 -31.51 -22.24 1.36
C VAL A 299 -31.71 -23.67 0.89
N LEU A 300 -32.79 -24.32 1.31
CA LEU A 300 -33.13 -25.68 0.87
C LEU A 300 -33.35 -25.75 -0.65
N ALA A 301 -34.03 -24.77 -1.23
CA ALA A 301 -34.26 -24.71 -2.67
C ALA A 301 -32.94 -24.54 -3.45
N GLY A 302 -31.97 -23.75 -2.98
CA GLY A 302 -30.67 -23.67 -3.65
C GLY A 302 -29.69 -24.78 -3.28
N LEU A 303 -29.93 -25.56 -2.21
CA LEU A 303 -29.31 -26.88 -2.02
C LEU A 303 -29.85 -27.89 -3.05
N GLU A 304 -31.06 -27.70 -3.60
CA GLU A 304 -31.73 -28.60 -4.54
C GLU A 304 -31.69 -28.13 -6.01
N GLN A 305 -31.44 -26.84 -6.27
CA GLN A 305 -31.50 -26.23 -7.61
C GLN A 305 -30.20 -25.53 -7.99
N ARG A 306 -29.91 -25.55 -9.29
CA ARG A 306 -28.84 -24.78 -9.94
C ARG A 306 -29.40 -23.41 -10.32
N ASN A 307 -29.00 -22.33 -9.65
CA ASN A 307 -29.35 -20.97 -10.05
C ASN A 307 -28.10 -20.08 -10.06
N ASP A 308 -27.78 -19.56 -11.25
CA ASP A 308 -26.81 -18.50 -11.48
C ASP A 308 -27.59 -17.18 -11.53
N ASN A 309 -27.68 -16.48 -10.39
CA ASN A 309 -28.23 -15.14 -10.36
C ASN A 309 -27.24 -14.24 -9.60
N ASP A 310 -26.57 -13.37 -10.35
CA ASP A 310 -25.56 -12.45 -9.84
C ASP A 310 -26.21 -11.16 -9.35
N GLY A 311 -26.05 -10.90 -8.05
CA GLY A 311 -26.34 -9.62 -7.43
C GLY A 311 -25.32 -9.35 -6.33
N GLU A 312 -24.83 -8.10 -6.27
CA GLU A 312 -23.91 -7.62 -5.24
C GLU A 312 -24.58 -7.66 -3.85
N ALA A 313 -24.18 -8.61 -3.02
CA ALA A 313 -24.49 -8.63 -1.59
C ALA A 313 -23.42 -9.42 -0.83
N ALA A 314 -23.26 -9.08 0.46
CA ALA A 314 -22.23 -9.65 1.33
C ALA A 314 -22.28 -11.18 1.34
N THR A 315 -21.17 -11.83 1.04
CA THR A 315 -21.13 -13.27 0.79
C THR A 315 -20.39 -14.03 1.89
N PHE A 316 -21.06 -14.93 2.62
CA PHE A 316 -20.36 -15.94 3.43
C PHE A 316 -20.54 -17.32 2.82
N THR A 317 -19.56 -18.20 3.03
CA THR A 317 -19.61 -19.56 2.48
C THR A 317 -20.08 -20.53 3.55
N LEU A 318 -21.14 -21.27 3.25
CA LEU A 318 -21.62 -22.36 4.08
C LEU A 318 -20.98 -23.65 3.59
N HIS A 319 -20.32 -24.40 4.46
CA HIS A 319 -19.79 -25.72 4.12
C HIS A 319 -20.38 -26.78 5.05
N ALA A 320 -20.44 -28.03 4.58
CA ALA A 320 -20.56 -29.16 5.48
C ALA A 320 -19.20 -29.34 6.19
N LEU A 321 -19.20 -29.62 7.49
CA LEU A 321 -17.98 -30.16 8.11
C LEU A 321 -17.66 -31.48 7.41
N ALA A 322 -16.44 -31.57 6.85
CA ALA A 322 -15.96 -32.77 6.19
C ALA A 322 -15.87 -33.89 7.24
N ALA A 323 -16.89 -34.75 7.21
CA ALA A 323 -17.19 -35.86 8.11
C ALA A 323 -17.86 -35.48 9.45
N PRO A 324 -18.87 -36.28 9.87
CA PRO A 324 -19.42 -36.19 11.22
C PRO A 324 -18.34 -36.51 12.26
N VAL A 325 -18.53 -36.03 13.49
CA VAL A 325 -17.77 -36.35 14.71
C VAL A 325 -17.99 -37.82 15.11
N GLN A 326 -17.81 -38.74 14.16
CA GLN A 326 -17.75 -40.16 14.43
C GLN A 326 -16.28 -40.53 14.53
N ALA A 327 -15.91 -41.02 15.71
CA ALA A 327 -14.90 -42.06 15.80
C ALA A 327 -15.22 -43.08 14.71
N VAL A 328 -14.44 -43.12 13.63
CA VAL A 328 -14.41 -44.26 12.72
C VAL A 328 -13.84 -45.39 13.57
N SER A 329 -14.71 -46.09 14.31
CA SER A 329 -14.35 -47.31 15.01
C SER A 329 -14.44 -48.46 14.01
N GLU A 330 -13.58 -48.41 12.99
CA GLU A 330 -13.33 -49.55 12.14
C GLU A 330 -11.98 -50.12 12.52
N HIS A 331 -11.97 -51.41 12.88
CA HIS A 331 -10.75 -52.15 13.19
C HIS A 331 -9.89 -51.58 14.35
N GLY A 332 -10.50 -50.81 15.25
CA GLY A 332 -9.92 -50.42 16.54
C GLY A 332 -9.17 -49.08 16.60
N LEU A 333 -9.21 -48.26 15.54
CA LEU A 333 -8.76 -46.85 15.61
C LEU A 333 -9.94 -45.94 15.96
N GLN A 334 -9.68 -44.82 16.63
CA GLN A 334 -10.66 -43.76 16.82
C GLN A 334 -9.99 -42.46 16.42
N PHE A 335 -10.60 -41.73 15.47
CA PHE A 335 -10.13 -40.43 15.01
C PHE A 335 -11.06 -39.34 15.56
N GLU A 336 -10.51 -38.44 16.37
CA GLU A 336 -11.18 -37.21 16.79
C GLU A 336 -10.59 -36.05 15.98
N HIS A 337 -11.40 -35.42 15.13
CA HIS A 337 -10.94 -34.29 14.31
C HIS A 337 -10.56 -33.08 15.18
N LEU A 338 -9.38 -32.52 14.93
CA LEU A 338 -8.92 -31.29 15.57
C LEU A 338 -9.26 -30.10 14.66
N PRO A 339 -10.04 -29.11 15.13
CA PRO A 339 -10.36 -27.93 14.33
C PRO A 339 -9.08 -27.09 14.16
N LEU A 340 -8.57 -27.04 12.92
CA LEU A 340 -7.42 -26.22 12.55
C LEU A 340 -7.82 -25.19 11.48
N PRO A 341 -7.19 -24.00 11.48
CA PRO A 341 -7.44 -22.99 10.46
C PRO A 341 -7.11 -23.51 9.05
N SER A 342 -8.02 -23.27 8.10
CA SER A 342 -7.78 -23.58 6.69
C SER A 342 -6.96 -22.47 6.04
N LEU A 343 -5.93 -22.84 5.25
CA LEU A 343 -5.14 -21.86 4.49
C LEU A 343 -5.90 -21.28 3.29
N GLN A 344 -6.90 -21.99 2.77
CA GLN A 344 -7.81 -21.51 1.72
C GLN A 344 -9.03 -20.79 2.30
N SER A 345 -8.80 -19.92 3.27
CA SER A 345 -9.85 -18.97 3.66
C SER A 345 -9.91 -17.87 2.59
N GLY A 346 -10.97 -17.86 1.78
CA GLY A 346 -11.32 -16.68 1.01
C GLY A 346 -11.51 -15.46 1.93
N LEU A 347 -11.51 -14.27 1.33
CA LEU A 347 -11.69 -12.99 2.02
C LEU A 347 -13.14 -12.86 2.57
N GLY A 348 -13.45 -13.50 3.71
CA GLY A 348 -14.78 -13.50 4.33
C GLY A 348 -14.94 -14.37 5.59
N LEU A 349 -16.18 -14.81 5.87
CA LEU A 349 -16.55 -15.75 6.94
C LEU A 349 -16.98 -17.11 6.34
N THR A 350 -16.59 -18.20 7.01
CA THR A 350 -17.00 -19.57 6.65
C THR A 350 -17.70 -20.23 7.83
N LEU A 351 -18.98 -20.59 7.66
CA LEU A 351 -19.73 -21.36 8.65
C LEU A 351 -19.80 -22.82 8.20
N ALA A 352 -19.41 -23.73 9.09
CA ALA A 352 -19.53 -25.16 8.90
C ALA A 352 -20.42 -25.78 9.98
N ALA A 353 -21.21 -26.78 9.62
CA ALA A 353 -22.12 -27.47 10.54
C ALA A 353 -22.13 -28.98 10.31
N GLY A 354 -22.29 -29.77 11.39
CA GLY A 354 -22.39 -31.22 11.32
C GLY A 354 -22.92 -31.86 12.61
N PRO A 355 -23.47 -33.09 12.57
CA PRO A 355 -23.92 -33.80 13.76
C PRO A 355 -22.74 -34.37 14.58
N THR A 356 -22.89 -34.45 15.89
CA THR A 356 -21.95 -35.09 16.81
C THR A 356 -22.35 -36.53 17.15
N ALA A 357 -21.44 -37.31 17.76
CA ALA A 357 -21.74 -38.66 18.25
C ALA A 357 -22.84 -38.72 19.34
N SER A 358 -23.05 -37.62 20.10
CA SER A 358 -24.09 -37.53 21.13
C SER A 358 -25.49 -37.21 20.58
N GLY A 359 -25.61 -36.93 19.28
CA GLY A 359 -26.85 -36.43 18.67
C GLY A 359 -27.02 -34.91 18.75
N ASP A 360 -26.00 -34.19 19.21
CA ASP A 360 -25.88 -32.73 19.18
C ASP A 360 -25.38 -32.26 17.81
N ILE A 361 -25.27 -30.95 17.62
CA ILE A 361 -24.78 -30.30 16.39
C ILE A 361 -23.52 -29.52 16.73
N ARG A 362 -22.45 -29.74 15.97
CA ARG A 362 -21.26 -28.90 15.96
C ARG A 362 -21.42 -27.78 14.94
N LEU A 363 -21.17 -26.54 15.35
CA LEU A 363 -20.99 -25.40 14.48
C LEU A 363 -19.53 -24.94 14.57
N GLU A 364 -18.89 -24.75 13.43
CA GLU A 364 -17.55 -24.16 13.34
C GLU A 364 -17.63 -22.88 12.49
N LEU A 365 -17.12 -21.78 13.03
CA LEU A 365 -17.01 -20.52 12.30
C LEU A 365 -15.53 -20.19 12.12
N THR A 366 -15.12 -20.05 10.87
CA THR A 366 -13.77 -19.64 10.49
C THR A 366 -13.80 -18.22 9.91
N GLY A 367 -12.94 -17.35 10.43
CA GLY A 367 -12.69 -16.02 9.84
C GLY A 367 -11.50 -16.06 8.90
N GLY A 368 -11.63 -15.40 7.74
CA GLY A 368 -10.54 -15.23 6.77
C GLY A 368 -9.45 -14.26 7.24
N LYS A 369 -8.41 -14.07 6.41
CA LYS A 369 -7.20 -13.28 6.73
C LYS A 369 -7.49 -11.85 7.23
N GLU A 370 -8.57 -11.23 6.76
CA GLU A 370 -8.98 -9.88 7.15
C GLU A 370 -9.88 -9.86 8.40
N THR A 371 -10.45 -11.00 8.81
CA THR A 371 -11.38 -11.09 9.94
C THR A 371 -10.61 -11.18 11.25
N SER A 372 -10.90 -10.29 12.20
CA SER A 372 -10.27 -10.32 13.53
C SER A 372 -10.52 -11.67 14.24
N PRO A 373 -9.51 -12.27 14.87
CA PRO A 373 -9.62 -13.52 15.65
C PRO A 373 -10.74 -13.51 16.68
N HIS A 374 -10.92 -12.33 17.30
CA HIS A 374 -11.90 -12.09 18.33
C HIS A 374 -13.30 -11.84 17.77
N ALA A 375 -13.40 -11.38 16.52
CA ALA A 375 -14.68 -11.16 15.85
C ALA A 375 -15.35 -12.50 15.50
N THR A 376 -14.57 -13.51 15.08
CA THR A 376 -15.08 -14.86 14.76
C THR A 376 -15.64 -15.57 15.99
N ALA A 377 -14.88 -15.60 17.10
CA ALA A 377 -15.36 -16.17 18.36
C ALA A 377 -16.63 -15.46 18.86
N PHE A 378 -16.60 -14.12 18.83
CA PHE A 378 -17.71 -13.27 19.27
C PHE A 378 -18.96 -13.46 18.41
N LEU A 379 -18.82 -13.57 17.08
CA LEU A 379 -19.94 -13.85 16.18
C LEU A 379 -20.59 -15.20 16.48
N LEU A 380 -19.79 -16.23 16.72
CA LEU A 380 -20.30 -17.55 17.08
C LEU A 380 -21.00 -17.53 18.45
N GLU A 381 -20.40 -16.87 19.45
CA GLU A 381 -21.01 -16.66 20.78
C GLU A 381 -22.39 -15.98 20.67
N ARG A 382 -22.46 -14.90 19.89
CA ARG A 382 -23.68 -14.12 19.70
C ARG A 382 -24.74 -14.87 18.90
N PHE A 383 -24.32 -15.66 17.92
CA PHE A 383 -25.24 -16.51 17.18
C PHE A 383 -25.84 -17.59 18.07
N VAL A 384 -25.04 -18.23 18.93
CA VAL A 384 -25.54 -19.19 19.92
C VAL A 384 -26.51 -18.53 20.88
N SER A 385 -26.16 -17.37 21.43
CA SER A 385 -27.04 -16.61 22.33
C SER A 385 -28.36 -16.21 21.66
N HIS A 386 -28.33 -15.90 20.35
CA HIS A 386 -29.53 -15.64 19.56
C HIS A 386 -30.42 -16.89 19.40
N LEU A 387 -29.82 -18.08 19.19
CA LEU A 387 -30.55 -19.35 19.14
C LEU A 387 -31.19 -19.74 20.48
N GLU A 388 -30.56 -19.35 21.60
CA GLU A 388 -31.05 -19.60 22.97
C GLU A 388 -32.17 -18.63 23.42
N GLY A 389 -32.50 -17.62 22.60
CA GLY A 389 -33.56 -16.64 22.89
C GLY A 389 -33.09 -15.37 23.62
N GLY A 390 -31.80 -15.01 23.52
CA GLY A 390 -31.26 -13.74 24.02
C GLY A 390 -31.88 -12.49 23.35
N ALA A 391 -31.94 -11.38 24.08
CA ALA A 391 -32.73 -10.18 23.76
C ALA A 391 -32.39 -9.47 22.43
N ASP A 392 -33.38 -8.74 21.91
CA ASP A 392 -33.37 -7.88 20.71
C ASP A 392 -32.35 -6.71 20.83
N PHE A 393 -31.51 -6.48 19.81
CA PHE A 393 -30.33 -5.59 19.87
C PHE A 393 -30.47 -4.29 19.06
N SER A 394 -31.64 -3.67 19.04
CA SER A 394 -31.77 -2.28 18.56
C SER A 394 -31.28 -1.30 19.64
N GLY A 395 -30.10 -0.69 19.46
CA GLY A 395 -29.74 0.56 20.17
C GLY A 395 -28.51 0.57 21.10
N ILE A 396 -27.44 -0.19 20.83
CA ILE A 396 -26.19 -0.11 21.62
C ILE A 396 -25.14 0.76 20.89
N LEU A 397 -25.45 2.06 20.73
CA LEU A 397 -24.43 3.08 20.47
C LEU A 397 -24.33 3.96 21.73
N PRO A 398 -23.15 4.10 22.38
CA PRO A 398 -22.96 5.15 23.37
C PRO A 398 -22.81 6.49 22.65
N GLN A 399 -23.74 7.40 22.96
CA GLN A 399 -23.59 8.83 22.74
C GLN A 399 -22.44 9.38 23.61
N THR A 400 -21.68 10.32 23.06
CA THR A 400 -20.71 11.25 23.69
C THR A 400 -20.49 11.22 25.22
N ALA A 401 -19.22 10.95 25.61
CA ALA A 401 -18.38 11.46 26.74
C ALA A 401 -18.86 11.25 28.22
N PRO A 402 -17.98 11.02 29.24
CA PRO A 402 -16.77 11.80 29.56
C PRO A 402 -15.54 11.00 30.08
N GLN A 403 -14.42 11.72 30.27
CA GLN A 403 -13.15 11.24 30.83
C GLN A 403 -13.32 10.64 32.25
N THR A 404 -12.67 9.50 32.51
CA THR A 404 -12.19 9.17 33.85
C THR A 404 -10.90 8.34 33.78
N SER A 405 -9.92 8.83 34.51
CA SER A 405 -8.59 8.28 34.74
C SER A 405 -8.64 6.98 35.57
N GLU A 406 -8.08 5.88 35.04
CA GLU A 406 -7.55 4.78 35.86
C GLU A 406 -6.22 4.29 35.27
N GLN A 407 -5.25 4.06 36.17
CA GLN A 407 -3.85 3.73 35.87
C GLN A 407 -3.71 2.37 35.17
N PRO A 408 -2.69 2.17 34.30
CA PRO A 408 -2.47 0.88 33.66
C PRO A 408 -1.87 -0.14 34.63
N VAL A 409 -2.51 -1.30 34.74
CA VAL A 409 -1.89 -2.53 35.25
C VAL A 409 -0.91 -3.04 34.19
N HIS A 410 0.37 -3.06 34.53
CA HIS A 410 1.44 -3.63 33.72
C HIS A 410 1.23 -5.14 33.51
N LEU A 411 1.14 -5.57 32.24
CA LEU A 411 1.44 -6.93 31.79
C LEU A 411 2.64 -6.88 30.83
N PRO A 412 3.54 -7.89 30.84
CA PRO A 412 4.80 -7.83 30.10
C PRO A 412 4.59 -8.01 28.58
N ALA A 413 5.19 -7.09 27.81
CA ALA A 413 5.00 -6.87 26.39
C ALA A 413 5.70 -7.92 25.48
N SER A 414 5.14 -8.10 24.28
CA SER A 414 5.83 -8.65 23.11
C SER A 414 6.45 -7.46 22.37
N HIS A 415 7.76 -7.29 22.47
CA HIS A 415 8.46 -6.01 22.23
C HIS A 415 8.79 -5.65 20.76
N GLY A 416 8.31 -6.42 19.77
CA GLY A 416 8.65 -6.21 18.35
C GLY A 416 7.72 -5.23 17.61
N ASN A 417 6.42 -5.57 17.49
CA ASN A 417 5.51 -4.84 16.61
C ASN A 417 5.05 -3.48 17.20
N ASP A 418 4.88 -3.40 18.53
CA ASP A 418 4.51 -2.13 19.20
C ASP A 418 5.54 -1.03 19.01
N ARG A 419 6.83 -1.40 18.90
CA ARG A 419 7.92 -0.43 18.70
C ARG A 419 7.93 0.13 17.28
N THR A 420 7.69 -0.72 16.28
CA THR A 420 7.54 -0.32 14.88
C THR A 420 6.32 0.56 14.69
N THR A 421 5.16 0.17 15.21
CA THR A 421 3.94 0.98 15.20
C THR A 421 4.13 2.32 15.89
N ALA A 422 4.79 2.36 17.05
CA ALA A 422 5.07 3.61 17.76
C ALA A 422 6.03 4.53 16.97
N ALA A 423 7.03 3.98 16.27
CA ALA A 423 7.94 4.75 15.43
C ALA A 423 7.21 5.34 14.21
N ILE A 424 6.41 4.53 13.51
CA ILE A 424 5.58 4.99 12.38
C ILE A 424 4.59 6.07 12.84
N LEU A 425 3.93 5.84 13.97
CA LEU A 425 2.97 6.81 14.51
C LEU A 425 3.65 8.12 14.93
N ALA A 426 4.83 8.07 15.52
CA ALA A 426 5.58 9.27 15.88
C ALA A 426 5.93 10.09 14.62
N GLU A 427 6.40 9.43 13.56
CA GLU A 427 6.70 10.07 12.28
C GLU A 427 5.44 10.62 11.60
N PHE A 428 4.29 9.92 11.68
CA PHE A 428 2.99 10.43 11.20
C PHE A 428 2.57 11.69 11.94
N ARG A 429 2.57 11.67 13.28
CA ARG A 429 2.18 12.80 14.12
C ARG A 429 3.05 14.03 13.87
N GLU A 430 4.35 13.83 13.74
CA GLU A 430 5.30 14.91 13.47
C GLU A 430 5.09 15.49 12.07
N ALA A 431 5.06 14.63 11.05
CA ALA A 431 5.01 15.08 9.66
C ALA A 431 3.65 15.70 9.28
N LEU A 432 2.56 15.26 9.91
CA LEU A 432 1.21 15.79 9.71
C LEU A 432 0.82 16.91 10.69
N ALA A 433 1.70 17.24 11.65
CA ALA A 433 1.40 18.15 12.76
C ALA A 433 0.11 17.78 13.52
N ALA A 434 -0.09 16.47 13.73
CA ALA A 434 -1.31 15.90 14.30
C ALA A 434 -0.99 15.10 15.59
N PRO A 435 -0.73 15.76 16.73
CA PRO A 435 -0.23 15.09 17.94
C PRO A 435 -1.21 14.06 18.53
N ASP A 436 -2.50 14.24 18.28
CA ASP A 436 -3.57 13.38 18.80
C ASP A 436 -3.88 12.18 17.90
N MET A 437 -3.24 12.06 16.73
CA MET A 437 -3.46 10.95 15.79
C MET A 437 -3.20 9.59 16.46
N GLY A 438 -4.13 8.66 16.38
CA GLY A 438 -4.04 7.29 16.87
C GLY A 438 -3.32 6.35 15.89
N ALA A 439 -2.96 5.15 16.35
CA ALA A 439 -2.27 4.16 15.51
C ALA A 439 -3.14 3.62 14.36
N ASP A 440 -4.47 3.63 14.54
CA ASP A 440 -5.47 3.17 13.59
C ASP A 440 -6.07 4.30 12.75
N ASP A 441 -5.61 5.54 12.95
CA ASP A 441 -6.04 6.69 12.16
C ASP A 441 -5.39 6.65 10.76
N ASP A 442 -6.20 6.95 9.75
CA ASP A 442 -5.78 6.96 8.36
C ASP A 442 -4.91 8.20 8.06
N PHE A 443 -3.70 7.96 7.56
CA PHE A 443 -2.72 8.97 7.16
C PHE A 443 -3.30 10.04 6.23
N PHE A 444 -4.14 9.64 5.26
CA PHE A 444 -4.74 10.54 4.28
C PHE A 444 -5.91 11.32 4.88
N ASP A 445 -6.63 10.76 5.86
CA ASP A 445 -7.67 11.47 6.60
C ASP A 445 -7.07 12.62 7.43
N PHE A 446 -5.80 12.56 7.81
CA PHE A 446 -5.07 13.65 8.45
C PHE A 446 -4.33 14.57 7.45
N GLY A 447 -4.56 14.38 6.15
CA GLY A 447 -4.02 15.17 5.03
C GLY A 447 -2.58 14.82 4.66
N GLY A 448 -2.22 13.56 4.84
CA GLY A 448 -1.04 12.99 4.25
C GLY A 448 -1.14 12.92 2.73
N HIS A 449 0.01 13.09 2.07
CA HIS A 449 0.14 12.98 0.61
C HIS A 449 1.49 12.35 0.26
N SER A 450 1.72 12.09 -1.02
CA SER A 450 2.89 11.39 -1.56
C SER A 450 4.24 11.97 -1.11
N LEU A 451 4.33 13.29 -0.95
CA LEU A 451 5.56 13.95 -0.48
C LEU A 451 5.84 13.62 1.00
N ILE A 452 4.83 13.76 1.86
CA ILE A 452 4.92 13.45 3.29
C ILE A 452 5.18 11.94 3.48
N ALA A 453 4.53 11.09 2.68
CA ALA A 453 4.73 9.64 2.69
C ALA A 453 6.19 9.28 2.37
N THR A 454 6.76 9.86 1.32
CA THR A 454 8.18 9.65 0.95
C THR A 454 9.09 10.05 2.11
N ARG A 455 8.84 11.21 2.73
CA ARG A 455 9.60 11.70 3.90
C ARG A 455 9.59 10.71 5.05
N ILE A 456 8.41 10.25 5.43
CA ILE A 456 8.21 9.33 6.53
C ILE A 456 8.95 8.01 6.26
N ILE A 457 8.79 7.44 5.06
CA ILE A 457 9.44 6.17 4.70
C ILE A 457 10.97 6.27 4.82
N GLY A 458 11.58 7.33 4.28
CA GLY A 458 13.04 7.47 4.40
C GLY A 458 13.53 7.83 5.80
N ARG A 459 12.75 8.57 6.60
CA ARG A 459 13.06 8.81 8.03
C ARG A 459 12.98 7.53 8.83
N LEU A 460 11.95 6.72 8.61
CA LEU A 460 11.79 5.39 9.22
C LEU A 460 12.94 4.47 8.85
N LEU A 461 13.38 4.48 7.59
CA LEU A 461 14.53 3.72 7.15
C LEU A 461 15.82 4.20 7.85
N SER A 462 16.06 5.51 7.89
CA SER A 462 17.34 6.07 8.39
C SER A 462 17.45 6.08 9.91
N ASN A 463 16.38 6.44 10.60
CA ASN A 463 16.37 6.63 12.05
C ASN A 463 16.00 5.36 12.82
N HIS A 464 15.23 4.47 12.18
CA HIS A 464 14.65 3.31 12.83
C HIS A 464 14.99 1.97 12.15
N GLY A 465 15.64 1.96 10.97
CA GLY A 465 15.91 0.73 10.22
C GLY A 465 14.65 0.07 9.66
N ILE A 466 13.54 0.81 9.59
CA ILE A 466 12.24 0.34 9.13
C ILE A 466 12.13 0.61 7.64
N ALA A 467 12.24 -0.44 6.81
CA ALA A 467 12.02 -0.36 5.38
C ALA A 467 10.53 -0.59 5.06
N LEU A 468 9.96 0.32 4.27
CA LEU A 468 8.57 0.29 3.80
C LEU A 468 8.56 0.58 2.31
N ARG A 469 7.69 -0.09 1.55
CA ARG A 469 7.48 0.28 0.15
C ARG A 469 6.52 1.47 0.08
N PHE A 470 6.72 2.34 -0.89
CA PHE A 470 5.85 3.51 -1.07
C PHE A 470 4.38 3.14 -1.26
N ASN A 471 4.11 2.06 -2.01
CA ASN A 471 2.75 1.58 -2.24
C ASN A 471 2.07 1.04 -0.98
N ASP A 472 2.85 0.52 -0.01
CA ASP A 472 2.29 -0.03 1.23
C ASP A 472 1.54 1.05 2.02
N LEU A 473 2.00 2.30 1.99
CA LEU A 473 1.35 3.39 2.70
C LEU A 473 -0.03 3.75 2.13
N PHE A 474 -0.29 3.48 0.84
CA PHE A 474 -1.62 3.67 0.23
C PHE A 474 -2.56 2.49 0.47
N SER A 475 -2.00 1.27 0.55
CA SER A 475 -2.76 0.05 0.82
C SER A 475 -3.02 -0.16 2.32
N TYR A 476 -2.14 0.36 3.18
CA TYR A 476 -2.14 0.22 4.63
C TYR A 476 -1.91 1.60 5.27
N PRO A 477 -2.92 2.49 5.22
CA PRO A 477 -2.74 3.91 5.52
C PRO A 477 -2.63 4.25 7.00
N THR A 478 -2.70 3.28 7.91
CA THR A 478 -2.63 3.54 9.36
C THR A 478 -1.27 3.12 9.90
N ALA A 479 -0.78 3.75 10.96
CA ALA A 479 0.51 3.37 11.54
C ALA A 479 0.54 1.89 11.98
N ALA A 480 -0.58 1.37 12.49
CA ALA A 480 -0.73 -0.02 12.88
C ALA A 480 -0.75 -0.99 11.69
N SER A 481 -1.45 -0.64 10.60
CA SER A 481 -1.49 -1.48 9.39
C SER A 481 -0.18 -1.42 8.62
N LEU A 482 0.43 -0.24 8.50
CA LEU A 482 1.71 -0.04 7.83
C LEU A 482 2.86 -0.76 8.55
N ALA A 483 2.83 -0.81 9.89
CA ALA A 483 3.80 -1.58 10.67
C ALA A 483 3.82 -3.07 10.31
N THR A 484 2.73 -3.64 9.80
CA THR A 484 2.69 -5.05 9.36
C THR A 484 3.46 -5.31 8.07
N GLN A 485 3.68 -4.27 7.26
CA GLN A 485 4.45 -4.33 6.02
C GLN A 485 5.92 -3.93 6.22
N ALA A 486 6.26 -3.41 7.40
CA ALA A 486 7.60 -2.97 7.74
C ALA A 486 8.57 -4.15 7.77
N THR A 487 9.63 -4.04 6.97
CA THR A 487 10.80 -4.92 7.10
C THR A 487 11.82 -4.26 8.02
N LEU A 488 12.13 -4.90 9.15
CA LEU A 488 13.21 -4.47 10.02
C LEU A 488 14.54 -4.90 9.40
N LEU A 489 15.31 -3.94 8.93
CA LEU A 489 16.68 -4.19 8.52
C LEU A 489 17.55 -4.19 9.78
N GLU A 490 18.43 -5.19 9.91
CA GLU A 490 19.55 -5.06 10.84
C GLU A 490 20.28 -3.78 10.43
N THR A 491 20.21 -2.78 11.31
CA THR A 491 20.86 -1.51 11.08
C THR A 491 22.35 -1.80 10.96
N ALA A 492 22.86 -1.84 9.73
CA ALA A 492 24.21 -1.36 9.51
C ALA A 492 24.20 0.03 10.16
N ALA A 493 25.00 0.19 11.21
CA ALA A 493 25.18 1.48 11.86
C ALA A 493 25.24 2.53 10.75
N PRO A 494 24.51 3.66 10.86
CA PRO A 494 24.48 4.66 9.81
C PRO A 494 25.92 4.82 9.39
N ALA A 495 26.20 4.58 8.10
CA ALA A 495 27.52 4.88 7.59
C ALA A 495 27.69 6.33 8.00
N GLN A 496 28.47 6.54 9.07
CA GLN A 496 28.96 7.85 9.39
C GLN A 496 29.72 8.12 8.12
N ALA A 497 29.10 8.89 7.22
CA ALA A 497 29.84 9.67 6.28
C ALA A 497 30.79 10.40 7.21
N GLU A 498 32.00 9.86 7.34
CA GLU A 498 33.12 10.57 7.89
C GLU A 498 33.04 11.86 7.12
N ALA A 499 32.60 12.92 7.80
CA ALA A 499 32.71 14.25 7.28
C ALA A 499 34.19 14.35 7.02
N THR A 500 34.58 14.20 5.76
CA THR A 500 35.95 14.41 5.35
C THR A 500 36.16 15.87 5.64
N ALA A 501 36.70 16.17 6.82
CA ALA A 501 36.90 17.49 7.36
C ALA A 501 38.00 18.26 6.61
N ASN A 502 38.24 17.88 5.34
CA ASN A 502 39.17 18.44 4.38
C ASN A 502 38.53 18.52 2.96
N GLY A 503 37.20 18.49 2.85
CA GLY A 503 36.50 18.65 1.58
C GLY A 503 36.66 20.07 1.02
N SER A 504 36.94 20.19 -0.27
CA SER A 504 36.93 21.47 -0.98
C SER A 504 35.58 22.16 -0.80
N LEU A 505 35.59 23.47 -0.53
CA LEU A 505 34.40 24.33 -0.53
C LEU A 505 33.80 24.50 -1.93
N THR A 506 34.47 23.96 -2.95
CA THR A 506 34.01 23.91 -4.33
C THR A 506 33.55 22.50 -4.67
N ALA A 507 32.41 22.40 -5.35
CA ALA A 507 31.80 21.16 -5.81
C ALA A 507 31.19 21.33 -7.20
N PRO A 508 30.99 20.24 -7.96
CA PRO A 508 30.14 20.29 -9.16
C PRO A 508 28.68 20.55 -8.79
N LEU A 509 27.85 20.91 -9.77
CA LEU A 509 26.39 20.94 -9.61
C LEU A 509 25.83 19.51 -9.59
N SER A 510 24.71 19.31 -8.89
CA SER A 510 23.90 18.09 -9.05
C SER A 510 23.29 18.01 -10.46
N LEU A 511 22.76 16.86 -10.87
CA LEU A 511 22.06 16.71 -12.15
C LEU A 511 20.88 17.70 -12.26
N ALA A 512 20.08 17.82 -11.20
CA ALA A 512 18.96 18.78 -11.14
C ALA A 512 19.46 20.24 -11.24
N GLN A 513 20.47 20.62 -10.45
CA GLN A 513 21.03 21.98 -10.53
C GLN A 513 21.61 22.27 -11.92
N MET A 514 22.26 21.30 -12.56
CA MET A 514 22.81 21.45 -13.91
C MET A 514 21.68 21.63 -14.94
N SER A 515 20.61 20.82 -14.86
CA SER A 515 19.43 20.99 -15.71
C SER A 515 18.79 22.37 -15.55
N LEU A 516 18.64 22.84 -14.31
CA LEU A 516 18.12 24.18 -14.02
C LEU A 516 19.08 25.27 -14.54
N TRP A 517 20.39 25.10 -14.39
CA TRP A 517 21.39 26.05 -14.88
C TRP A 517 21.34 26.19 -16.40
N LYS A 518 21.21 25.09 -17.14
CA LYS A 518 21.05 25.12 -18.61
C LYS A 518 19.79 25.91 -19.00
N ALA A 519 18.68 25.67 -18.32
CA ALA A 519 17.45 26.43 -18.56
C ALA A 519 17.64 27.92 -18.21
N TYR A 520 18.24 28.23 -17.07
CA TYR A 520 18.55 29.60 -16.64
C TYR A 520 19.42 30.34 -17.67
N ALA A 521 20.45 29.68 -18.21
CA ALA A 521 21.28 30.22 -19.27
C ALA A 521 20.49 30.42 -20.58
N ALA A 522 19.60 29.50 -20.95
CA ALA A 522 18.76 29.59 -22.15
C ALA A 522 17.79 30.79 -22.09
N PHE A 523 17.35 31.16 -20.89
CA PHE A 523 16.51 32.34 -20.64
C PHE A 523 17.31 33.60 -20.28
N GLY A 524 18.60 33.66 -20.66
CA GLY A 524 19.41 34.87 -20.54
C GLY A 524 19.69 35.29 -19.10
N PHE A 525 19.66 34.35 -18.16
CA PHE A 525 19.89 34.60 -16.73
C PHE A 525 18.86 35.56 -16.07
N GLY A 526 17.60 35.53 -16.53
CA GLY A 526 16.50 36.35 -16.02
C GLY A 526 15.86 35.86 -14.69
N GLU A 527 14.89 36.61 -14.20
CA GLU A 527 14.18 36.41 -12.92
C GLU A 527 13.22 35.21 -12.89
N ILE A 528 13.08 34.47 -14.00
CA ILE A 528 12.08 33.41 -14.15
C ILE A 528 12.25 32.22 -13.19
N PHE A 529 13.44 32.05 -12.60
CA PHE A 529 13.73 31.03 -11.60
C PHE A 529 13.85 31.61 -10.19
N ASN A 530 13.36 32.82 -9.98
CA ASN A 530 13.13 33.33 -8.64
C ASN A 530 11.90 32.66 -8.02
N ILE A 531 11.95 32.50 -6.70
CA ILE A 531 10.82 32.12 -5.87
C ILE A 531 10.50 33.31 -4.94
N PRO A 532 9.62 34.23 -5.36
CA PRO A 532 9.32 35.46 -4.62
C PRO A 532 8.18 35.25 -3.62
N PHE A 533 8.44 34.54 -2.52
CA PHE A 533 7.43 34.45 -1.46
C PHE A 533 7.26 35.80 -0.76
N ALA A 534 6.07 36.04 -0.22
CA ALA A 534 5.82 37.19 0.63
C ALA A 534 4.96 36.78 1.83
N LEU A 535 5.34 37.23 3.03
CA LEU A 535 4.62 36.94 4.27
C LEU A 535 4.10 38.25 4.89
N ASP A 536 2.79 38.37 5.08
CA ASP A 536 2.16 39.43 5.87
C ASP A 536 2.15 39.02 7.35
N PHE A 537 2.84 39.76 8.20
CA PHE A 537 2.82 39.54 9.64
C PHE A 537 1.65 40.31 10.26
N LEU A 538 0.69 39.57 10.82
CA LEU A 538 -0.52 40.13 11.43
C LEU A 538 -0.23 40.78 12.78
N ASP A 539 0.81 40.29 13.46
CA ASP A 539 1.36 40.83 14.70
C ASP A 539 2.82 41.27 14.50
N PRO A 540 3.34 42.21 15.30
CA PRO A 540 4.73 42.65 15.17
C PRO A 540 5.73 41.51 15.37
N VAL A 541 6.68 41.41 14.44
CA VAL A 541 7.81 40.46 14.49
C VAL A 541 9.11 41.19 14.86
N ASP A 542 9.93 40.56 15.69
CA ASP A 542 11.26 41.07 16.04
C ASP A 542 12.24 40.75 14.91
N GLU A 543 12.54 41.75 14.10
CA GLU A 543 13.39 41.59 12.90
C GLU A 543 14.83 41.19 13.26
N ASN A 544 15.35 41.58 14.42
CA ASN A 544 16.71 41.23 14.85
C ASN A 544 16.77 39.75 15.28
N ALA A 545 15.78 39.29 16.04
CA ALA A 545 15.67 37.88 16.38
C ALA A 545 15.43 37.01 15.14
N PHE A 546 14.67 37.52 14.17
CA PHE A 546 14.47 36.88 12.88
C PHE A 546 15.79 36.76 12.09
N GLU A 547 16.55 37.84 11.98
CA GLU A 547 17.87 37.83 11.34
C GLU A 547 18.80 36.81 12.00
N CYS A 548 18.88 36.80 13.34
CA CYS A 548 19.71 35.85 14.08
C CYS A 548 19.24 34.39 13.86
N ALA A 549 17.94 34.16 13.83
CA ALA A 549 17.36 32.84 13.60
C ALA A 549 17.64 32.34 12.18
N PHE A 550 17.54 33.20 11.18
CA PHE A 550 17.85 32.82 9.81
C PHE A 550 19.35 32.64 9.57
N LEU A 551 20.20 33.40 10.29
CA LEU A 551 21.64 33.18 10.30
C LEU A 551 22.01 31.77 10.79
N ASP A 552 21.30 31.23 11.79
CA ASP A 552 21.48 29.83 12.24
C ASP A 552 21.16 28.83 11.13
N ILE A 553 20.12 29.10 10.33
CA ILE A 553 19.74 28.25 9.19
C ILE A 553 20.81 28.32 8.10
N ILE A 554 21.33 29.52 7.79
CA ILE A 554 22.43 29.70 6.81
C ILE A 554 23.71 28.97 7.26
N GLU A 555 24.02 28.99 8.56
CA GLU A 555 25.15 28.25 9.11
C GLU A 555 24.94 26.74 8.96
N ARG A 556 23.75 26.27 9.33
CA ARG A 556 23.33 24.87 9.30
C ARG A 556 23.28 24.29 7.89
N HIS A 557 22.86 25.08 6.89
CA HIS A 557 22.69 24.67 5.50
C HIS A 557 23.61 25.48 4.57
N PRO A 558 24.84 24.99 4.30
CA PRO A 558 25.81 25.71 3.47
C PRO A 558 25.31 26.04 2.05
N GLY A 559 24.32 25.31 1.54
CA GLY A 559 23.71 25.55 0.23
C GLY A 559 23.11 26.96 0.09
N LEU A 560 22.54 27.53 1.16
CA LEU A 560 21.97 28.88 1.15
C LEU A 560 23.03 29.99 1.03
N ARG A 561 24.28 29.70 1.37
CA ARG A 561 25.44 30.61 1.26
C ARG A 561 26.42 30.17 0.18
N THR A 562 25.90 29.67 -0.95
CA THR A 562 26.69 29.17 -2.07
C THR A 562 26.51 30.04 -3.30
N HIS A 563 27.60 30.39 -3.97
CA HIS A 563 27.58 31.05 -5.28
C HIS A 563 27.96 30.07 -6.39
N PHE A 564 27.60 30.38 -7.62
CA PHE A 564 27.71 29.53 -8.81
C PHE A 564 28.49 30.25 -9.90
N TYR A 565 29.52 29.61 -10.45
CA TYR A 565 30.42 30.24 -11.42
C TYR A 565 30.91 29.23 -12.45
N VAL A 566 31.36 29.74 -13.60
CA VAL A 566 31.94 28.93 -14.67
C VAL A 566 33.46 28.97 -14.56
N GLU A 567 34.10 27.80 -14.54
CA GLU A 567 35.55 27.61 -14.60
C GLU A 567 35.86 26.51 -15.62
N ASN A 568 36.72 26.79 -16.61
CA ASN A 568 37.08 25.84 -17.68
C ASN A 568 35.85 25.18 -18.34
N ASP A 569 34.86 25.99 -18.75
CA ASP A 569 33.58 25.56 -19.35
C ASP A 569 32.73 24.62 -18.46
N THR A 570 33.07 24.51 -17.17
CA THR A 570 32.33 23.72 -16.18
C THR A 570 31.70 24.66 -15.16
N VAL A 571 30.41 24.47 -14.89
CA VAL A 571 29.71 25.21 -13.84
C VAL A 571 30.02 24.54 -12.50
N LEU A 572 30.46 25.32 -11.53
CA LEU A 572 30.80 24.89 -10.19
C LEU A 572 30.01 25.69 -9.17
N GLN A 573 29.81 25.09 -8.00
CA GLN A 573 29.24 25.74 -6.83
C GLN A 573 30.32 25.91 -5.76
N LYS A 574 30.36 27.07 -5.11
CA LYS A 574 31.32 27.37 -4.04
C LYS A 574 30.64 28.00 -2.83
N ILE A 575 30.89 27.35 -1.70
CA ILE A 575 30.35 27.72 -0.41
C ILE A 575 31.14 28.91 0.14
N VAL A 576 30.43 29.94 0.59
CA VAL A 576 31.00 31.10 1.30
C VAL A 576 31.22 30.71 2.77
N PRO A 577 32.46 30.70 3.29
CA PRO A 577 32.70 30.45 4.71
C PRO A 577 31.93 31.41 5.63
N MET A 578 31.54 30.95 6.83
CA MET A 578 30.80 31.78 7.78
C MET A 578 31.54 33.07 8.18
N HIS A 579 32.88 33.04 8.24
CA HIS A 579 33.67 34.23 8.56
C HIS A 579 33.68 35.27 7.42
N ASP A 580 33.37 34.87 6.19
CA ASP A 580 33.27 35.75 5.02
C ASP A 580 31.83 36.23 4.77
N LEU A 581 30.83 35.60 5.39
CA LEU A 581 29.41 35.93 5.25
C LEU A 581 29.08 37.41 5.53
N PRO A 582 29.71 38.11 6.49
CA PRO A 582 29.48 39.55 6.70
C PRO A 582 29.79 40.44 5.48
N GLY A 583 30.56 39.94 4.50
CA GLY A 583 30.80 40.62 3.23
C GLY A 583 29.62 40.58 2.25
N TYR A 584 28.55 39.84 2.56
CA TYR A 584 27.38 39.66 1.72
C TYR A 584 26.14 40.23 2.41
N LYS A 585 25.39 41.09 1.71
CA LYS A 585 24.11 41.59 2.19
C LYS A 585 22.99 40.66 1.71
N TRP A 586 22.28 40.06 2.66
CA TRP A 586 21.19 39.12 2.40
C TRP A 586 19.92 39.42 3.22
N PHE A 587 20.03 40.25 4.27
CA PHE A 587 18.93 40.66 5.15
C PHE A 587 18.78 42.17 5.17
N TRP A 588 17.54 42.69 5.09
CA TRP A 588 17.21 44.10 5.21
C TRP A 588 16.04 44.30 6.17
N THR A 589 16.19 45.24 7.10
CA THR A 589 15.12 45.62 8.03
C THR A 589 14.05 46.49 7.36
N SER A 590 12.90 46.64 8.02
CA SER A 590 11.85 47.56 7.59
C SER A 590 12.27 49.03 7.63
N GLU A 591 13.25 49.37 8.46
CA GLU A 591 13.87 50.70 8.49
C GLU A 591 14.79 50.92 7.28
N GLU A 592 15.56 49.91 6.88
CA GLU A 592 16.44 49.96 5.70
C GLU A 592 15.68 49.95 4.36
N SER A 593 14.40 49.60 4.36
CA SER A 593 13.60 49.34 3.15
C SER A 593 12.58 50.43 2.81
N GLN A 594 12.75 51.64 3.35
CA GLN A 594 11.87 52.77 3.05
C GLN A 594 11.84 53.06 1.54
N GLY A 595 10.65 53.05 0.94
CA GLY A 595 10.43 53.32 -0.48
C GLY A 595 10.68 52.14 -1.42
N VAL A 596 11.00 50.96 -0.89
CA VAL A 596 11.05 49.71 -1.67
C VAL A 596 9.68 49.06 -1.64
N ASP A 597 9.16 48.69 -2.81
CA ASP A 597 7.92 47.92 -2.92
C ASP A 597 8.20 46.43 -3.20
N ARG A 598 7.21 45.59 -2.88
CA ARG A 598 7.30 44.13 -3.02
C ARG A 598 7.55 43.68 -4.46
N HIS A 599 6.96 44.36 -5.44
CA HIS A 599 7.08 43.98 -6.85
C HIS A 599 8.51 44.20 -7.35
N SER A 600 9.12 45.32 -6.97
CA SER A 600 10.52 45.63 -7.29
C SER A 600 11.50 44.60 -6.70
N GLU A 601 11.21 44.09 -5.49
CA GLU A 601 12.04 43.08 -4.85
C GLU A 601 11.83 41.71 -5.52
N ALA A 602 10.60 41.32 -5.84
CA ALA A 602 10.31 40.07 -6.55
C ALA A 602 11.01 39.97 -7.93
N GLY A 603 11.13 41.10 -8.63
CA GLY A 603 11.84 41.22 -9.91
C GLY A 603 13.37 41.34 -9.80
N TRP A 604 13.97 41.11 -8.62
CA TRP A 604 15.43 41.20 -8.46
C TRP A 604 16.15 40.11 -9.27
N ARG A 605 17.11 40.50 -10.11
CA ARG A 605 17.93 39.56 -10.89
C ARG A 605 19.18 39.17 -10.12
N PHE A 606 19.30 37.90 -9.76
CA PHE A 606 20.46 37.40 -9.04
C PHE A 606 21.72 37.34 -9.93
N ASP A 607 22.83 37.93 -9.50
CA ASP A 607 24.18 37.59 -10.01
C ASP A 607 24.76 36.43 -9.17
N LEU A 608 24.37 35.21 -9.52
CA LEU A 608 24.75 34.01 -8.76
C LEU A 608 26.26 33.79 -8.61
N ALA A 609 27.10 34.47 -9.39
CA ALA A 609 28.56 34.38 -9.26
C ALA A 609 29.12 35.30 -8.17
N ARG A 610 28.34 36.27 -7.69
CA ARG A 610 28.82 37.35 -6.80
C ARG A 610 27.94 37.62 -5.59
N GLU A 611 26.65 37.29 -5.66
CA GLU A 611 25.74 37.44 -4.53
C GLU A 611 25.16 36.10 -4.10
N LEU A 612 24.61 36.08 -2.88
CA LEU A 612 23.94 34.89 -2.37
C LEU A 612 22.58 34.74 -3.04
N PRO A 613 22.12 33.50 -3.29
CA PRO A 613 20.84 33.21 -3.93
C PRO A 613 19.63 33.41 -2.99
N ILE A 614 19.74 34.33 -2.02
CA ILE A 614 18.75 34.60 -0.98
C ILE A 614 18.68 36.10 -0.69
N ARG A 615 17.45 36.62 -0.54
CA ARG A 615 17.20 38.01 -0.12
C ARG A 615 15.98 38.08 0.79
N LEU A 616 16.20 38.49 2.03
CA LEU A 616 15.19 38.64 3.06
C LEU A 616 15.00 40.11 3.36
N ARG A 617 13.87 40.68 2.95
CA ARG A 617 13.63 42.11 3.11
C ARG A 617 12.31 42.36 3.82
N PHE A 618 12.38 42.90 5.02
CA PHE A 618 11.20 43.43 5.70
C PHE A 618 10.80 44.75 5.05
N LEU A 619 9.52 44.84 4.68
CA LEU A 619 8.83 46.00 4.14
C LEU A 619 7.76 46.45 5.13
N ARG A 620 7.21 47.64 4.93
CA ARG A 620 5.99 48.09 5.62
C ARG A 620 4.89 48.30 4.60
N ASP A 621 3.75 47.67 4.85
CA ASP A 621 2.56 47.95 4.06
C ASP A 621 2.13 49.40 4.30
N ALA A 622 2.01 50.17 3.21
CA ALA A 622 1.78 51.61 3.30
C ALA A 622 0.38 51.96 3.84
N GLN A 623 -0.59 51.03 3.75
CA GLN A 623 -1.97 51.27 4.17
C GLN A 623 -2.20 50.88 5.64
N THR A 624 -1.66 49.74 6.05
CA THR A 624 -1.90 49.13 7.37
C THR A 624 -0.75 49.35 8.34
N GLY A 625 0.45 49.67 7.85
CA GLY A 625 1.68 49.80 8.65
C GLY A 625 2.27 48.46 9.11
N ARG A 626 1.66 47.32 8.73
CA ARG A 626 2.13 45.98 9.09
C ARG A 626 3.45 45.64 8.42
N GLN A 627 4.20 44.73 9.06
CA GLN A 627 5.45 44.21 8.52
C GLN A 627 5.14 43.15 7.46
N VAL A 628 5.75 43.30 6.29
CA VAL A 628 5.66 42.32 5.19
C VAL A 628 7.07 41.84 4.88
N LEU A 629 7.35 40.54 4.97
CA LEU A 629 8.63 39.99 4.54
C LEU A 629 8.55 39.64 3.07
N SER A 630 9.36 40.28 2.23
CA SER A 630 9.75 39.73 0.93
C SER A 630 10.80 38.64 1.16
N PHE A 631 10.45 37.41 0.81
CA PHE A 631 11.17 36.20 1.14
C PHE A 631 11.65 35.52 -0.15
N LEU A 632 12.68 36.11 -0.75
CA LEU A 632 13.09 35.84 -2.12
C LEU A 632 14.28 34.87 -2.18
N PHE A 633 14.14 33.85 -3.03
CA PHE A 633 15.19 32.87 -3.29
C PHE A 633 15.40 32.67 -4.78
N HIS A 634 16.61 32.28 -5.18
CA HIS A 634 16.81 31.63 -6.48
C HIS A 634 16.54 30.12 -6.33
N HIS A 635 15.78 29.53 -7.27
CA HIS A 635 15.31 28.14 -7.18
C HIS A 635 16.47 27.12 -7.10
N ILE A 636 17.68 27.48 -7.55
CA ILE A 636 18.89 26.63 -7.53
C ILE A 636 19.37 26.19 -6.13
N VAL A 637 18.91 26.85 -5.07
CA VAL A 637 19.25 26.49 -3.67
C VAL A 637 18.05 26.06 -2.84
N LEU A 638 16.84 26.15 -3.38
CA LEU A 638 15.62 25.93 -2.62
C LEU A 638 14.56 25.26 -3.50
N ASP A 639 14.02 24.15 -3.03
CA ASP A 639 12.84 23.49 -3.60
C ASP A 639 11.64 23.52 -2.63
N GLU A 640 10.48 23.06 -3.08
CA GLU A 640 9.25 23.05 -2.28
C GLU A 640 9.40 22.24 -0.97
N TRP A 641 10.14 21.14 -1.01
CA TRP A 641 10.47 20.36 0.20
C TRP A 641 11.30 21.21 1.18
N SER A 642 12.32 21.89 0.67
CA SER A 642 13.21 22.75 1.45
C SER A 642 12.48 23.93 2.07
N VAL A 643 11.48 24.50 1.39
CA VAL A 643 10.65 25.59 1.96
C VAL A 643 10.00 25.13 3.26
N ASN A 644 9.37 23.95 3.27
CA ASN A 644 8.70 23.43 4.46
C ASN A 644 9.69 23.12 5.59
N LEU A 645 10.85 22.52 5.28
CA LEU A 645 11.91 22.29 6.25
C LEU A 645 12.45 23.60 6.84
N MET A 646 12.71 24.58 5.98
CA MET A 646 13.22 25.88 6.37
C MET A 646 12.26 26.59 7.31
N MET A 647 10.95 26.53 7.05
CA MET A 647 9.94 27.15 7.92
C MET A 647 9.82 26.46 9.28
N ASP A 648 9.98 25.13 9.34
CA ASP A 648 10.06 24.39 10.60
C ASP A 648 11.29 24.81 11.42
N GLU A 649 12.46 24.85 10.78
CA GLU A 649 13.70 25.27 11.43
C GLU A 649 13.68 26.74 11.84
N LEU A 650 13.06 27.62 11.05
CA LEU A 650 12.88 29.04 11.36
C LEU A 650 12.01 29.25 12.59
N THR A 651 10.93 28.47 12.73
CA THR A 651 10.05 28.57 13.90
C THR A 651 10.80 28.21 15.18
N GLU A 652 11.59 27.13 15.15
CA GLU A 652 12.41 26.70 16.29
C GLU A 652 13.56 27.68 16.58
N ALA A 653 14.26 28.15 15.54
CA ALA A 653 15.35 29.10 15.65
C ALA A 653 14.88 30.45 16.20
N TYR A 654 13.78 30.97 15.68
CA TYR A 654 13.19 32.21 16.14
C TYR A 654 12.81 32.12 17.62
N ARG A 655 12.13 31.03 18.02
CA ARG A 655 11.77 30.78 19.42
C ARG A 655 12.99 30.77 20.35
N ALA A 656 14.07 30.10 19.95
CA ALA A 656 15.30 30.06 20.73
C ALA A 656 15.96 31.45 20.84
N ARG A 657 16.03 32.19 19.74
CA ARG A 657 16.63 33.53 19.68
C ARG A 657 15.82 34.56 20.46
N MET A 658 14.51 34.50 20.42
CA MET A 658 13.63 35.30 21.29
C MET A 658 13.89 35.02 22.78
N ALA A 659 14.27 33.79 23.13
CA ALA A 659 14.68 33.42 24.50
C ALA A 659 16.16 33.74 24.81
N GLY A 660 16.88 34.42 23.91
CA GLY A 660 18.30 34.76 24.07
C GLY A 660 19.25 33.57 24.00
N LYS A 661 18.84 32.46 23.36
CA LYS A 661 19.62 31.21 23.25
C LYS A 661 19.87 30.86 21.78
N ALA A 662 20.91 30.08 21.52
CA ALA A 662 21.08 29.43 20.23
C ALA A 662 20.08 28.26 20.08
N PRO A 663 19.58 27.98 18.87
CA PRO A 663 18.71 26.84 18.64
C PRO A 663 19.43 25.52 18.86
N VAL A 664 18.64 24.50 19.24
CA VAL A 664 19.10 23.11 19.32
C VAL A 664 18.24 22.29 18.37
N PHE A 665 18.81 21.94 17.22
CA PHE A 665 18.13 21.11 16.23
C PHE A 665 18.29 19.63 16.56
N ALA A 666 17.27 18.82 16.23
CA ALA A 666 17.25 17.39 16.52
C ALA A 666 18.27 16.59 15.69
N THR A 667 18.51 17.00 14.44
CA THR A 667 19.38 16.31 13.49
C THR A 667 20.51 17.21 12.99
N LYS A 668 21.54 16.64 12.36
CA LYS A 668 22.57 17.39 11.63
C LYS A 668 22.50 17.01 10.15
N PRO A 669 22.06 17.91 9.26
CA PRO A 669 21.87 17.59 7.86
C PRO A 669 23.22 17.39 7.17
N ALA A 670 23.29 16.43 6.25
CA ALA A 670 24.39 16.34 5.31
C ALA A 670 24.35 17.57 4.38
N PRO A 671 25.48 18.18 4.02
CA PRO A 671 25.43 19.39 3.23
C PRO A 671 25.21 19.08 1.74
N PHE A 672 24.40 19.89 1.06
CA PHE A 672 23.97 19.66 -0.33
C PHE A 672 25.12 19.41 -1.33
N HIS A 673 26.24 20.12 -1.19
CA HIS A 673 27.38 19.98 -2.10
C HIS A 673 28.03 18.58 -2.06
N GLU A 674 27.89 17.84 -0.95
CA GLU A 674 28.33 16.44 -0.86
C GLU A 674 27.39 15.51 -1.62
N PHE A 675 26.08 15.79 -1.63
CA PHE A 675 25.12 15.10 -2.50
C PHE A 675 25.51 15.27 -3.96
N ALA A 676 25.75 16.52 -4.38
CA ALA A 676 26.17 16.82 -5.76
C ALA A 676 27.46 16.08 -6.13
N ARG A 677 28.47 16.08 -5.24
CA ARG A 677 29.72 15.36 -5.46
C ARG A 677 29.52 13.84 -5.58
N LYS A 678 28.73 13.24 -4.68
CA LYS A 678 28.40 11.81 -4.70
C LYS A 678 27.67 11.43 -6.00
N GLN A 679 26.70 12.25 -6.43
CA GLN A 679 25.92 12.00 -7.64
C GLN A 679 26.80 12.10 -8.89
N VAL A 680 27.60 13.15 -9.03
CA VAL A 680 28.52 13.32 -10.17
C VAL A 680 29.55 12.18 -10.22
N ALA A 681 30.09 11.78 -9.06
CA ALA A 681 31.03 10.65 -9.00
C ALA A 681 30.40 9.31 -9.42
N SER A 682 29.11 9.13 -9.16
CA SER A 682 28.35 7.93 -9.55
C SER A 682 27.99 7.93 -11.05
N GLY A 683 27.95 9.11 -11.67
CA GLY A 683 27.49 9.29 -13.04
C GLY A 683 25.98 9.13 -13.20
N VAL A 684 25.49 9.29 -14.43
CA VAL A 684 24.08 9.10 -14.77
C VAL A 684 23.75 7.60 -14.80
N ASN A 685 22.72 7.18 -14.09
CA ASN A 685 22.28 5.78 -14.06
C ASN A 685 21.64 5.40 -15.40
N ALA A 686 22.31 4.53 -16.16
CA ALA A 686 21.86 4.10 -17.48
C ALA A 686 20.53 3.33 -17.45
N GLY A 687 20.25 2.54 -16.40
CA GLY A 687 19.00 1.81 -16.27
C GLY A 687 17.81 2.75 -16.01
N HIS A 688 18.04 3.79 -15.21
CA HIS A 688 17.00 4.78 -14.91
C HIS A 688 16.74 5.70 -16.10
N LEU A 689 17.79 6.07 -16.85
CA LEU A 689 17.61 6.76 -18.13
C LEU A 689 16.86 5.89 -19.14
N ALA A 690 17.20 4.60 -19.24
CA ALA A 690 16.52 3.66 -20.14
C ALA A 690 15.02 3.59 -19.86
N TYR A 691 14.62 3.49 -18.58
CA TYR A 691 13.22 3.52 -18.16
C TYR A 691 12.45 4.70 -18.76
N TRP A 692 12.97 5.92 -18.64
CA TRP A 692 12.33 7.11 -19.19
C TRP A 692 12.31 7.12 -20.71
N THR A 693 13.43 6.76 -21.35
CA THR A 693 13.49 6.71 -22.82
C THR A 693 12.54 5.68 -23.40
N ASP A 694 12.29 4.56 -22.72
CA ASP A 694 11.34 3.54 -23.15
C ASP A 694 9.88 3.97 -22.91
N MET A 695 9.59 4.61 -21.77
CA MET A 695 8.26 5.17 -21.50
C MET A 695 7.84 6.22 -22.54
N LEU A 696 8.78 7.08 -22.92
CA LEU A 696 8.53 8.26 -23.75
C LEU A 696 8.90 8.04 -25.23
N ARG A 697 9.34 6.83 -25.60
CA ARG A 697 9.59 6.46 -26.99
C ARG A 697 8.33 6.64 -27.83
N ASP A 698 8.44 7.33 -28.95
CA ASP A 698 7.33 7.61 -29.87
C ASP A 698 6.11 8.26 -29.18
N ALA A 699 6.34 9.02 -28.11
CA ALA A 699 5.31 9.83 -27.47
C ALA A 699 4.92 11.03 -28.36
N PRO A 700 3.66 11.49 -28.31
CA PRO A 700 3.22 12.65 -29.08
C PRO A 700 3.98 13.91 -28.63
N LYS A 701 4.40 14.71 -29.62
CA LYS A 701 5.18 15.95 -29.41
C LYS A 701 4.27 17.17 -29.65
N GLY A 702 3.40 17.48 -28.71
CA GLY A 702 2.49 18.63 -28.76
C GLY A 702 1.06 18.32 -28.27
N LEU A 703 0.32 19.36 -27.92
CA LEU A 703 -1.08 19.26 -27.51
C LEU A 703 -2.01 19.85 -28.58
N ALA A 704 -2.73 19.01 -29.31
CA ALA A 704 -3.76 19.45 -30.24
C ALA A 704 -5.12 19.58 -29.54
N LEU A 705 -5.53 20.82 -29.21
CA LEU A 705 -6.90 21.10 -28.76
C LEU A 705 -7.72 21.64 -29.95
N ASN A 706 -8.95 21.13 -30.14
CA ASN A 706 -9.89 21.59 -31.17
C ASN A 706 -9.46 21.41 -32.65
N GLY A 707 -8.58 20.44 -32.96
CA GLY A 707 -8.21 20.12 -34.35
C GLY A 707 -7.37 21.18 -35.06
N GLN A 708 -6.86 22.17 -34.33
CA GLN A 708 -5.72 22.98 -34.75
C GLN A 708 -4.46 22.38 -34.14
N ASP A 709 -3.50 22.03 -34.98
CA ASP A 709 -2.15 21.74 -34.49
C ASP A 709 -1.61 23.01 -33.82
N SER A 710 -1.16 22.90 -32.57
CA SER A 710 -0.33 23.91 -31.93
C SER A 710 1.08 23.87 -32.52
N THR A 711 1.20 23.95 -33.87
CA THR A 711 2.51 24.13 -34.50
C THR A 711 3.15 25.37 -33.88
N PRO A 712 4.37 25.25 -33.31
CA PRO A 712 5.04 26.39 -32.70
C PRO A 712 5.13 27.50 -33.74
N HIS A 713 4.45 28.62 -33.49
CA HIS A 713 4.75 29.82 -34.25
C HIS A 713 6.22 30.15 -33.93
N GLU A 714 7.06 30.34 -34.95
CA GLU A 714 8.40 30.90 -34.77
C GLU A 714 8.24 32.28 -34.11
N ALA A 715 8.25 32.31 -32.78
CA ALA A 715 8.29 33.55 -32.03
C ALA A 715 9.61 34.23 -32.36
N SER A 716 9.55 35.51 -32.73
CA SER A 716 10.72 36.37 -32.79
C SER A 716 11.47 36.27 -31.46
N GLN A 717 12.78 36.00 -31.51
CA GLN A 717 13.64 35.72 -30.36
C GLN A 717 13.75 36.86 -29.33
N ASP A 718 13.07 38.00 -29.55
CA ASP A 718 13.24 39.25 -28.80
C ASP A 718 12.01 39.67 -27.96
N GLU A 719 10.89 38.93 -27.98
CA GLU A 719 9.72 39.23 -27.12
C GLU A 719 9.40 38.05 -26.19
N ALA A 720 9.39 38.30 -24.87
CA ALA A 720 8.92 37.32 -23.90
C ALA A 720 7.43 36.99 -24.17
N PRO A 721 7.02 35.71 -24.18
CA PRO A 721 5.64 35.35 -24.48
C PRO A 721 4.71 35.93 -23.41
N ALA A 722 3.71 36.71 -23.82
CA ALA A 722 2.69 37.20 -22.91
C ALA A 722 1.94 36.00 -22.31
N GLY A 723 1.93 35.89 -20.98
CA GLY A 723 1.20 34.87 -20.24
C GLY A 723 -0.19 35.38 -19.81
N GLY A 724 -1.12 34.46 -19.61
CA GLY A 724 -2.35 34.71 -18.89
C GLY A 724 -2.55 33.67 -17.81
N TRP A 725 -3.44 33.96 -16.86
CA TRP A 725 -3.86 32.97 -15.87
C TRP A 725 -5.35 33.11 -15.57
N VAL A 726 -5.93 32.02 -15.09
CA VAL A 726 -7.26 32.00 -14.49
C VAL A 726 -7.25 31.19 -13.21
N GLU A 727 -8.09 31.56 -12.27
CA GLU A 727 -8.28 30.84 -11.02
C GLU A 727 -9.75 30.45 -10.86
N PHE A 728 -9.94 29.27 -10.29
CA PHE A 728 -11.25 28.84 -9.82
C PHE A 728 -11.11 27.99 -8.56
N LYS A 729 -12.06 28.17 -7.65
CA LYS A 729 -12.16 27.44 -6.39
C LYS A 729 -13.16 26.30 -6.51
N LEU A 730 -12.81 25.13 -5.98
CA LEU A 730 -13.74 24.00 -5.94
C LEU A 730 -14.73 24.19 -4.78
N GLU A 731 -15.98 23.86 -5.02
CA GLU A 731 -16.98 23.80 -3.96
C GLU A 731 -16.67 22.65 -2.99
N LYS A 732 -17.03 22.81 -1.71
CA LYS A 732 -16.72 21.85 -0.64
C LYS A 732 -17.18 20.43 -0.97
N HIS A 733 -18.39 20.28 -1.52
CA HIS A 733 -18.91 18.96 -1.89
C HIS A 733 -18.10 18.29 -3.02
N VAL A 734 -17.51 19.09 -3.92
CA VAL A 734 -16.63 18.58 -4.99
C VAL A 734 -15.29 18.14 -4.38
N SER A 735 -14.68 18.96 -3.53
CA SER A 735 -13.42 18.56 -2.87
C SER A 735 -13.61 17.29 -2.05
N ASP A 736 -14.68 17.18 -1.26
CA ASP A 736 -14.97 16.00 -0.45
C ASP A 736 -15.17 14.75 -1.31
N GLY A 737 -15.88 14.88 -2.45
CA GLY A 737 -16.05 13.79 -3.41
C GLY A 737 -14.75 13.37 -4.11
N LEU A 738 -13.85 14.32 -4.40
CA LEU A 738 -12.52 13.99 -4.96
C LEU A 738 -11.66 13.20 -3.97
N TYR A 739 -11.73 13.47 -2.66
CA TYR A 739 -11.09 12.62 -1.66
C TYR A 739 -11.77 11.25 -1.54
N ALA A 740 -13.11 11.21 -1.61
CA ALA A 740 -13.85 9.96 -1.53
C ALA A 740 -13.47 9.01 -2.67
N ILE A 741 -13.38 9.50 -3.91
CA ILE A 741 -12.94 8.68 -5.05
C ILE A 741 -11.44 8.33 -4.98
N ALA A 742 -10.60 9.21 -4.41
CA ALA A 742 -9.20 8.90 -4.14
C ALA A 742 -9.09 7.70 -3.19
N LYS A 743 -9.84 7.72 -2.08
CA LYS A 743 -9.93 6.63 -1.10
C LYS A 743 -10.48 5.35 -1.71
N GLN A 744 -11.55 5.45 -2.51
CA GLN A 744 -12.15 4.33 -3.23
C GLN A 744 -11.16 3.61 -4.16
N ASN A 745 -10.20 4.33 -4.74
CA ASN A 745 -9.23 3.80 -5.69
C ASN A 745 -7.82 3.60 -5.11
N SER A 746 -7.68 3.68 -3.77
CA SER A 746 -6.39 3.63 -3.06
C SER A 746 -5.34 4.52 -3.73
N ALA A 747 -5.72 5.77 -3.98
CA ALA A 747 -4.94 6.76 -4.72
C ALA A 747 -4.83 8.06 -3.91
N SER A 748 -3.82 8.88 -4.22
CA SER A 748 -3.72 10.22 -3.65
C SER A 748 -4.69 11.20 -4.33
N LEU A 749 -4.98 12.33 -3.68
CA LEU A 749 -5.70 13.44 -4.31
C LEU A 749 -4.98 13.91 -5.60
N PHE A 750 -3.64 13.93 -5.59
CA PHE A 750 -2.84 14.27 -6.77
C PHE A 750 -3.18 13.37 -7.96
N ASN A 751 -3.24 12.06 -7.75
CA ASN A 751 -3.55 11.10 -8.83
C ASN A 751 -4.95 11.35 -9.41
N VAL A 752 -5.93 11.67 -8.57
CA VAL A 752 -7.31 11.97 -8.99
C VAL A 752 -7.38 13.28 -9.77
N VAL A 753 -6.74 14.33 -9.26
CA VAL A 753 -6.76 15.65 -9.92
C VAL A 753 -5.99 15.61 -11.25
N TYR A 754 -4.86 14.91 -11.28
CA TYR A 754 -4.09 14.65 -12.48
C TYR A 754 -4.93 13.90 -13.53
N ALA A 755 -5.61 12.82 -13.13
CA ALA A 755 -6.50 12.05 -14.00
C ALA A 755 -7.67 12.90 -14.51
N ALA A 756 -8.28 13.73 -13.67
CA ALA A 756 -9.38 14.62 -14.05
C ALA A 756 -8.94 15.70 -15.06
N ILE A 757 -7.77 16.32 -14.85
CA ILE A 757 -7.20 17.29 -15.81
C ILE A 757 -6.89 16.57 -17.14
N ALA A 758 -6.22 15.41 -17.10
CA ALA A 758 -5.93 14.63 -18.30
C ALA A 758 -7.22 14.23 -19.05
N ALA A 759 -8.27 13.82 -18.33
CA ALA A 759 -9.58 13.50 -18.90
C ALA A 759 -10.26 14.73 -19.53
N SER A 760 -10.12 15.91 -18.92
CA SER A 760 -10.65 17.17 -19.47
C SER A 760 -9.97 17.54 -20.81
N LEU A 761 -8.66 17.35 -20.91
CA LEU A 761 -7.89 17.60 -22.13
C LEU A 761 -8.21 16.57 -23.21
N ARG A 762 -8.38 15.30 -22.83
CA ARG A 762 -8.93 14.27 -23.74
C ARG A 762 -10.28 14.68 -24.30
N HIS A 763 -11.18 15.16 -23.44
CA HIS A 763 -12.52 15.55 -23.87
C HIS A 763 -12.48 16.71 -24.88
N LEU A 764 -11.61 17.70 -24.66
CA LEU A 764 -11.46 18.86 -25.54
C LEU A 764 -10.70 18.56 -26.84
N GLY A 765 -9.67 17.71 -26.79
CA GLY A 765 -8.81 17.43 -27.94
C GLY A 765 -9.12 16.13 -28.69
N GLY A 766 -10.00 15.27 -28.17
CA GLY A 766 -10.19 13.91 -28.69
C GLY A 766 -8.94 13.04 -28.55
N LEU A 767 -8.11 13.31 -27.54
CA LEU A 767 -6.77 12.73 -27.39
C LEU A 767 -6.84 11.25 -27.00
N THR A 768 -6.03 10.41 -27.64
CA THR A 768 -5.82 9.01 -27.26
C THR A 768 -4.50 8.79 -26.51
N ASP A 769 -3.58 9.75 -26.60
CA ASP A 769 -2.24 9.73 -26.01
C ASP A 769 -1.85 11.16 -25.64
N LEU A 770 -1.31 11.37 -24.44
CA LEU A 770 -0.96 12.67 -23.88
C LEU A 770 0.31 12.54 -23.04
N VAL A 771 1.26 13.46 -23.23
CA VAL A 771 2.42 13.60 -22.33
C VAL A 771 2.18 14.77 -21.39
N VAL A 772 2.30 14.52 -20.10
CA VAL A 772 2.12 15.53 -19.06
C VAL A 772 3.39 15.58 -18.22
N GLY A 773 3.93 16.79 -18.05
CA GLY A 773 5.03 17.07 -17.14
C GLY A 773 4.55 17.24 -15.71
N THR A 774 5.38 16.84 -14.76
CA THR A 774 5.16 17.12 -13.34
C THR A 774 6.50 17.22 -12.59
N SER A 775 6.45 17.80 -11.39
CA SER A 775 7.60 17.88 -10.48
C SER A 775 7.72 16.59 -9.67
N ALA A 776 8.92 16.03 -9.61
CA ALA A 776 9.29 14.98 -8.64
C ALA A 776 10.28 15.57 -7.62
N SER A 777 10.30 15.04 -6.39
CA SER A 777 11.17 15.58 -5.35
C SER A 777 12.66 15.43 -5.67
N GLY A 778 13.03 14.42 -6.47
CA GLY A 778 14.42 14.02 -6.74
C GLY A 778 15.20 13.58 -5.49
N ARG A 779 14.53 13.44 -4.34
CA ARG A 779 15.10 13.06 -3.04
C ARG A 779 14.88 11.57 -2.80
N THR A 780 15.75 10.75 -3.38
CA THR A 780 15.74 9.29 -3.20
C THR A 780 16.71 8.82 -2.12
N ASP A 781 17.74 9.61 -1.81
CA ASP A 781 18.70 9.32 -0.74
C ASP A 781 18.22 9.92 0.59
N SER A 782 17.83 9.04 1.51
CA SER A 782 17.29 9.41 2.82
C SER A 782 18.26 10.19 3.69
N GLY A 783 19.58 10.09 3.45
CA GLY A 783 20.61 10.87 4.13
C GLY A 783 20.52 12.38 3.89
N TYR A 784 19.74 12.81 2.88
CA TYR A 784 19.56 14.22 2.52
C TYR A 784 18.12 14.73 2.74
N PHE A 785 17.27 13.97 3.45
CA PHE A 785 15.87 14.37 3.68
C PHE A 785 15.71 15.60 4.56
N ASP A 786 16.69 15.87 5.42
CA ASP A 786 16.76 17.07 6.26
C ASP A 786 17.61 18.19 5.61
N THR A 787 18.04 18.04 4.35
CA THR A 787 18.95 19.01 3.69
C THR A 787 18.19 20.07 2.92
N ILE A 788 18.45 21.36 3.18
CA ILE A 788 17.95 22.44 2.32
C ILE A 788 18.81 22.52 1.04
N GLY A 789 18.15 22.48 -0.12
CA GLY A 789 18.80 22.50 -1.43
C GLY A 789 17.82 22.26 -2.59
N TYR A 790 18.32 22.27 -3.82
CA TYR A 790 17.52 22.01 -5.02
C TYR A 790 17.67 20.57 -5.50
N PHE A 791 16.68 19.74 -5.17
CA PHE A 791 16.63 18.34 -5.58
C PHE A 791 15.56 18.08 -6.65
N THR A 792 14.54 18.94 -6.71
CA THR A 792 13.40 18.78 -7.61
C THR A 792 13.84 18.57 -9.05
N THR A 793 13.31 17.51 -9.66
CA THR A 793 13.43 17.20 -11.07
C THR A 793 12.07 17.35 -11.75
N VAL A 794 12.11 17.68 -13.04
CA VAL A 794 10.93 17.59 -13.89
C VAL A 794 10.92 16.23 -14.54
N VAL A 795 9.79 15.53 -14.45
CA VAL A 795 9.55 14.24 -15.11
C VAL A 795 8.33 14.35 -16.02
N ALA A 796 8.22 13.45 -16.99
CA ALA A 796 7.11 13.44 -17.93
C ALA A 796 6.46 12.05 -17.99
N HIS A 797 5.15 12.00 -17.80
CA HIS A 797 4.40 10.75 -17.86
C HIS A 797 3.52 10.71 -19.10
N ARG A 798 3.48 9.54 -19.75
CA ARG A 798 2.63 9.28 -20.90
C ARG A 798 1.31 8.66 -20.44
N VAL A 799 0.22 9.36 -20.69
CA VAL A 799 -1.15 8.94 -20.38
C VAL A 799 -1.84 8.47 -21.66
N ARG A 800 -2.22 7.20 -21.70
CA ARG A 800 -2.96 6.60 -22.82
C ARG A 800 -4.40 6.32 -22.42
N PHE A 801 -5.32 6.63 -23.32
CA PHE A 801 -6.75 6.49 -23.06
C PHE A 801 -7.34 5.34 -23.89
N GLY A 802 -7.88 4.33 -23.21
CA GLY A 802 -8.67 3.27 -23.86
C GLY A 802 -10.02 3.78 -24.35
N GLU A 803 -10.62 3.10 -25.33
CA GLU A 803 -11.92 3.48 -25.91
C GLU A 803 -13.05 3.49 -24.87
N ASN A 804 -13.10 2.47 -24.00
CA ASN A 804 -14.11 2.30 -22.95
C ASN A 804 -13.51 2.39 -21.54
N MET A 805 -12.38 3.10 -21.39
CA MET A 805 -11.72 3.27 -20.10
C MET A 805 -12.64 3.98 -19.11
N THR A 806 -12.71 3.46 -17.89
CA THR A 806 -13.44 4.04 -16.77
C THR A 806 -12.60 5.06 -15.99
N VAL A 807 -13.26 5.85 -15.13
CA VAL A 807 -12.56 6.78 -14.22
C VAL A 807 -11.59 6.04 -13.31
N GLY A 808 -12.03 4.95 -12.69
CA GLY A 808 -11.22 4.16 -11.77
C GLY A 808 -9.99 3.55 -12.46
N GLU A 809 -10.14 3.07 -13.70
CA GLU A 809 -9.03 2.60 -14.52
C GLU A 809 -8.04 3.72 -14.85
N LEU A 810 -8.52 4.93 -15.17
CA LEU A 810 -7.65 6.08 -15.43
C LEU A 810 -6.87 6.49 -14.17
N ILE A 811 -7.55 6.62 -13.03
CA ILE A 811 -6.92 6.93 -11.74
C ILE A 811 -5.87 5.86 -11.39
N SER A 812 -6.20 4.59 -11.59
CA SER A 812 -5.28 3.48 -11.33
C SER A 812 -4.08 3.48 -12.27
N SER A 813 -4.28 3.76 -13.56
CA SER A 813 -3.20 3.88 -14.54
C SER A 813 -2.26 5.04 -14.21
N VAL A 814 -2.81 6.21 -13.90
CA VAL A 814 -2.04 7.40 -13.46
C VAL A 814 -1.27 7.09 -12.17
N LYS A 815 -1.94 6.52 -11.16
CA LYS A 815 -1.31 6.10 -9.91
C LYS A 815 -0.11 5.17 -10.15
N ASN A 816 -0.31 4.11 -10.93
CA ASN A 816 0.72 3.12 -11.18
C ASN A 816 1.90 3.72 -11.97
N THR A 817 1.61 4.60 -12.92
CA THR A 817 2.65 5.30 -13.71
C THR A 817 3.49 6.23 -12.84
N ILE A 818 2.85 7.06 -12.01
CA ILE A 818 3.56 7.98 -11.11
C ILE A 818 4.38 7.17 -10.09
N ASN A 819 3.76 6.22 -9.40
CA ASN A 819 4.43 5.44 -8.35
C ASN A 819 5.60 4.61 -8.91
N GLY A 820 5.41 3.98 -10.08
CA GLY A 820 6.47 3.20 -10.75
C GLY A 820 7.63 4.05 -11.26
N SER A 821 7.48 5.37 -11.34
CA SER A 821 8.53 6.28 -11.80
C SER A 821 9.39 6.88 -10.69
N LEU A 822 8.98 6.72 -9.41
CA LEU A 822 9.63 7.37 -8.27
C LEU A 822 11.09 6.95 -8.11
N ASP A 823 11.40 5.67 -8.31
CA ASP A 823 12.76 5.12 -8.22
C ASP A 823 13.70 5.62 -9.33
N HIS A 824 13.15 6.24 -10.36
CA HIS A 824 13.88 6.77 -11.53
C HIS A 824 13.85 8.30 -11.58
N SER A 825 13.25 8.95 -10.59
CA SER A 825 12.95 10.39 -10.61
C SER A 825 14.18 11.30 -10.56
N GLU A 826 15.37 10.77 -10.29
CA GLU A 826 16.59 11.57 -10.22
C GLU A 826 17.18 11.95 -11.60
N ILE A 827 16.66 11.35 -12.68
CA ILE A 827 17.05 11.67 -14.06
C ILE A 827 16.28 12.93 -14.53
N PRO A 828 16.95 14.07 -14.77
CA PRO A 828 16.25 15.26 -15.24
C PRO A 828 15.80 15.12 -16.70
N ILE A 829 14.73 15.82 -17.05
CA ILE A 829 14.09 15.73 -18.36
C ILE A 829 15.03 16.09 -19.53
N ASP A 830 15.99 17.00 -19.34
CA ASP A 830 16.92 17.41 -20.41
C ASP A 830 17.80 16.25 -20.89
N LEU A 831 18.22 15.36 -19.98
CA LEU A 831 18.96 14.15 -20.32
C LEU A 831 18.09 13.14 -21.06
N VAL A 832 16.79 13.06 -20.71
CA VAL A 832 15.83 12.19 -21.40
C VAL A 832 15.57 12.70 -22.83
N GLU A 833 15.38 14.01 -22.98
CA GLU A 833 15.23 14.68 -24.28
C GLU A 833 16.45 14.44 -25.17
N GLU A 834 17.66 14.66 -24.64
CA GLU A 834 18.91 14.42 -25.37
C GLU A 834 19.04 12.95 -25.79
N ALA A 835 18.73 12.00 -24.92
CA ALA A 835 18.76 10.57 -25.22
C ALA A 835 17.71 10.14 -26.26
N LEU A 836 16.60 10.88 -26.38
CA LEU A 836 15.59 10.71 -27.42
C LEU A 836 15.93 11.46 -28.73
N GLY A 837 17.12 12.07 -28.82
CA GLY A 837 17.58 12.83 -29.99
C GLY A 837 16.90 14.19 -30.16
N MET A 838 16.35 14.75 -29.09
CA MET A 838 15.77 16.09 -29.04
C MET A 838 16.83 17.11 -28.64
N THR A 839 16.56 18.39 -28.89
CA THR A 839 17.40 19.52 -28.46
C THR A 839 16.79 20.15 -27.20
N PRO A 840 17.32 19.89 -25.99
CA PRO A 840 16.73 20.41 -24.76
C PRO A 840 16.61 21.93 -24.77
N GLY A 841 15.50 22.44 -24.22
CA GLY A 841 15.19 23.87 -24.18
C GLY A 841 14.68 24.47 -25.49
N ARG A 842 14.84 23.78 -26.63
CA ARG A 842 14.21 24.12 -27.92
C ARG A 842 13.03 23.22 -28.22
N ASP A 843 13.25 21.92 -28.09
CA ASP A 843 12.21 20.91 -28.15
C ASP A 843 11.67 20.68 -26.74
N HIS A 844 10.38 20.36 -26.61
CA HIS A 844 9.76 20.04 -25.33
C HIS A 844 8.97 18.74 -25.44
N LEU A 845 9.18 17.81 -24.52
CA LEU A 845 8.45 16.53 -24.47
C LEU A 845 6.97 16.68 -24.08
N PHE A 846 6.63 17.73 -23.35
CA PHE A 846 5.27 17.99 -22.88
C PHE A 846 4.90 19.46 -23.04
N GLU A 847 3.61 19.70 -23.22
CA GLU A 847 3.03 21.06 -23.26
C GLU A 847 2.19 21.36 -22.02
N VAL A 848 1.73 20.30 -21.33
CA VAL A 848 0.90 20.35 -20.14
C VAL A 848 1.76 20.05 -18.93
N PHE A 849 1.67 20.89 -17.90
CA PHE A 849 2.33 20.70 -16.63
C PHE A 849 1.31 20.69 -15.49
N ILE A 850 1.37 19.68 -14.62
CA ILE A 850 0.47 19.56 -13.46
C ILE A 850 1.29 19.45 -12.19
N GLN A 851 0.99 20.32 -11.23
CA GLN A 851 1.59 20.31 -9.89
C GLN A 851 0.50 20.50 -8.83
N ILE A 852 0.72 19.87 -7.67
CA ILE A 852 -0.09 20.09 -6.47
C ILE A 852 0.79 20.65 -5.36
N HIS A 853 0.30 21.69 -4.70
CA HIS A 853 0.90 22.32 -3.54
C HIS A 853 0.04 22.01 -2.33
N ALA A 854 0.44 21.01 -1.55
CA ALA A 854 -0.29 20.59 -0.36
C ALA A 854 0.35 21.18 0.90
N ARG A 855 -0.44 21.95 1.65
CA ARG A 855 -0.10 22.45 3.00
C ARG A 855 1.29 23.09 3.12
N ASN A 856 1.59 24.06 2.25
CA ASN A 856 2.82 24.83 2.39
C ASN A 856 2.89 25.54 3.77
N LYS A 857 4.05 25.55 4.41
CA LYS A 857 4.25 26.14 5.75
C LYS A 857 4.48 27.66 5.71
N LEU A 858 3.94 28.33 4.69
CA LEU A 858 4.01 29.78 4.50
C LEU A 858 2.84 30.53 5.15
N ASN A 859 1.93 29.80 5.79
CA ASN A 859 0.90 30.31 6.68
C ASN A 859 1.09 29.67 8.06
N GLY A 860 1.21 30.46 9.13
CA GLY A 860 1.53 29.89 10.43
C GLY A 860 1.74 30.92 11.53
N THR A 861 2.42 30.49 12.59
CA THR A 861 2.73 31.33 13.76
C THR A 861 4.18 31.16 14.19
N LEU A 862 4.81 32.26 14.61
CA LEU A 862 6.08 32.25 15.33
C LEU A 862 5.83 32.44 16.84
N THR A 863 6.78 32.07 17.69
CA THR A 863 6.68 32.32 19.14
C THR A 863 7.34 33.64 19.51
N GLY A 864 6.54 34.63 19.92
CA GLY A 864 6.99 35.95 20.35
C GLY A 864 7.62 36.00 21.76
N PRO A 865 8.04 37.19 22.22
CA PRO A 865 8.87 37.35 23.43
C PRO A 865 8.17 36.90 24.72
N ASP A 866 6.85 37.05 24.79
CA ASP A 866 6.02 36.63 25.94
C ASP A 866 5.55 35.17 25.81
N GLY A 867 6.00 34.42 24.79
CA GLY A 867 5.42 33.14 24.40
C GLY A 867 4.09 33.26 23.63
N LYS A 868 3.67 34.48 23.27
CA LYS A 868 2.48 34.73 22.45
C LYS A 868 2.74 34.37 20.98
N PRO A 869 1.75 33.85 20.25
CA PRO A 869 1.90 33.61 18.82
C PRO A 869 2.02 34.93 18.05
N VAL A 870 2.88 34.96 17.03
CA VAL A 870 2.98 36.02 16.02
C VAL A 870 2.47 35.42 14.72
N GLU A 871 1.24 35.73 14.33
CA GLU A 871 0.62 35.13 13.14
C GLU A 871 1.18 35.75 11.85
N PHE A 872 1.40 34.91 10.83
CA PHE A 872 1.76 35.35 9.49
C PHE A 872 0.99 34.59 8.42
N ARG A 873 0.79 35.22 7.26
CA ARG A 873 0.10 34.63 6.11
C ARG A 873 0.88 34.88 4.83
N GLN A 874 0.86 33.91 3.93
CA GLN A 874 1.39 34.08 2.60
C GLN A 874 0.54 35.08 1.82
N ILE A 875 1.22 35.98 1.11
CA ILE A 875 0.62 36.82 0.07
C ILE A 875 0.84 36.09 -1.25
N ASP A 876 -0.24 35.89 -2.01
CA ASP A 876 -0.15 35.29 -3.35
C ASP A 876 0.75 36.13 -4.26
N PRO A 877 1.61 35.50 -5.09
CA PRO A 877 2.49 36.21 -6.00
C PRO A 877 1.67 36.94 -7.08
N ASP A 878 2.19 38.09 -7.55
CA ASP A 878 1.61 38.81 -8.66
C ASP A 878 1.93 38.04 -9.96
N LYS A 879 1.03 37.14 -10.39
CA LYS A 879 1.26 36.26 -11.55
C LYS A 879 0.96 36.99 -12.86
N HIS A 880 1.95 37.05 -13.76
CA HIS A 880 1.83 37.71 -15.06
C HIS A 880 2.39 36.90 -16.25
N GLU A 881 3.12 35.82 -16.00
CA GLU A 881 3.87 35.08 -17.04
C GLU A 881 3.61 33.58 -16.97
N SER A 882 3.62 32.92 -18.13
CA SER A 882 3.61 31.45 -18.27
C SER A 882 4.63 31.05 -19.31
N MET A 883 5.66 30.33 -18.88
CA MET A 883 6.74 29.87 -19.76
C MET A 883 6.40 28.54 -20.44
N LEU A 884 5.46 27.79 -19.86
CA LEU A 884 4.94 26.51 -20.36
C LEU A 884 3.60 26.73 -21.09
N GLY A 885 3.21 25.77 -21.94
CA GLY A 885 1.98 25.88 -22.74
C GLY A 885 0.73 26.02 -21.89
N LEU A 886 0.41 24.98 -21.12
CA LEU A 886 -0.65 24.96 -20.10
C LEU A 886 -0.08 24.43 -18.78
N GLN A 887 -0.24 25.19 -17.71
CA GLN A 887 0.20 24.81 -16.37
C GLN A 887 -0.97 24.84 -15.40
N PHE A 888 -1.16 23.75 -14.67
CA PHE A 888 -2.15 23.62 -13.62
C PHE A 888 -1.44 23.49 -12.26
N GLU A 889 -1.64 24.49 -11.41
CA GLU A 889 -1.22 24.47 -10.01
C GLU A 889 -2.44 24.27 -9.12
N VAL A 890 -2.46 23.17 -8.38
CA VAL A 890 -3.55 22.79 -7.50
C VAL A 890 -3.13 23.11 -6.07
N MET A 891 -3.74 24.12 -5.47
CA MET A 891 -3.47 24.56 -4.10
C MET A 891 -4.42 23.85 -3.14
N GLU A 892 -3.89 23.01 -2.26
CA GLU A 892 -4.62 22.40 -1.14
C GLU A 892 -4.27 23.14 0.16
N GLU A 893 -5.22 23.92 0.66
CA GLU A 893 -5.04 24.86 1.77
C GLU A 893 -5.98 24.54 2.94
N MET A 894 -5.57 24.90 4.15
CA MET A 894 -6.42 24.89 5.36
C MET A 894 -6.80 26.33 5.71
N ILE A 895 -8.06 26.71 5.50
CA ILE A 895 -8.56 28.06 5.79
C ILE A 895 -9.60 27.96 6.90
N GLY A 896 -9.31 28.53 8.07
CA GLY A 896 -10.23 28.53 9.21
C GLY A 896 -10.57 27.13 9.75
N GLY A 897 -9.68 26.14 9.55
CA GLY A 897 -9.90 24.74 9.95
C GLY A 897 -10.64 23.89 8.90
N GLU A 898 -11.08 24.48 7.78
CA GLU A 898 -11.67 23.75 6.66
C GLU A 898 -10.68 23.60 5.49
N ARG A 899 -10.73 22.46 4.81
CA ARG A 899 -9.94 22.22 3.58
C ARG A 899 -10.54 22.99 2.41
N SER A 900 -9.69 23.60 1.61
CA SER A 900 -10.06 24.33 0.40
C SER A 900 -9.12 23.91 -0.73
N ILE A 901 -9.69 23.58 -1.89
CA ILE A 901 -8.93 23.32 -3.12
C ILE A 901 -9.16 24.46 -4.11
N ARG A 902 -8.07 25.05 -4.58
CA ARG A 902 -8.06 26.11 -5.57
C ARG A 902 -7.15 25.72 -6.73
N VAL A 903 -7.59 25.96 -7.95
CA VAL A 903 -6.83 25.61 -9.16
C VAL A 903 -6.45 26.88 -9.89
N LEU A 904 -5.15 27.08 -10.07
CA LEU A 904 -4.59 28.16 -10.86
C LEU A 904 -4.13 27.55 -12.19
N MET A 905 -4.67 28.05 -13.29
CA MET A 905 -4.30 27.64 -14.63
C MET A 905 -3.58 28.79 -15.34
N SER A 906 -2.28 28.66 -15.51
CA SER A 906 -1.44 29.58 -16.28
C SER A 906 -1.29 29.07 -17.72
N TYR A 907 -1.26 29.97 -18.68
CA TYR A 907 -1.23 29.62 -20.09
C TYR A 907 -0.46 30.65 -20.93
N ARG A 908 0.06 30.19 -22.06
CA ARG A 908 0.65 31.03 -23.10
C ARG A 908 -0.44 31.72 -23.92
N SER A 909 -0.59 33.03 -23.80
CA SER A 909 -1.67 33.78 -24.47
C SER A 909 -1.49 33.88 -25.99
N ASP A 910 -0.28 33.63 -26.49
CA ASP A 910 0.02 33.49 -27.92
C ASP A 910 -0.47 32.14 -28.49
N ARG A 911 -0.77 31.15 -27.63
CA ARG A 911 -1.28 29.83 -28.03
C ARG A 911 -2.74 29.59 -27.66
N TYR A 912 -3.21 30.14 -26.53
CA TYR A 912 -4.55 29.90 -26.01
C TYR A 912 -5.32 31.21 -25.90
N GLY A 913 -6.34 31.37 -26.76
CA GLY A 913 -7.19 32.55 -26.75
C GLY A 913 -8.18 32.55 -25.58
N PRO A 914 -8.82 33.69 -25.25
CA PRO A 914 -9.77 33.78 -24.14
C PRO A 914 -10.89 32.73 -24.16
N ASN A 915 -11.40 32.38 -25.35
CA ASN A 915 -12.45 31.37 -25.51
C ASN A 915 -11.95 29.95 -25.22
N ASP A 916 -10.70 29.63 -25.57
CA ASP A 916 -10.09 28.32 -25.30
C ASP A 916 -9.87 28.16 -23.80
N VAL A 917 -9.37 29.22 -23.16
CA VAL A 917 -9.15 29.29 -21.71
C VAL A 917 -10.46 29.13 -20.94
N GLU A 918 -11.54 29.80 -21.37
CA GLU A 918 -12.85 29.66 -20.73
C GLU A 918 -13.39 28.22 -20.88
N ARG A 919 -13.24 27.60 -22.06
CA ARG A 919 -13.60 26.20 -22.27
C ARG A 919 -12.79 25.25 -21.40
N LEU A 920 -11.46 25.41 -21.37
CA LEU A 920 -10.56 24.63 -20.51
C LEU A 920 -10.99 24.71 -19.05
N ARG A 921 -11.22 25.94 -18.55
CA ARG A 921 -11.67 26.18 -17.18
C ARG A 921 -13.01 25.49 -16.88
N ASN A 922 -14.00 25.71 -17.74
CA ASN A 922 -15.36 25.18 -17.54
C ASN A 922 -15.38 23.64 -17.62
N THR A 923 -14.67 23.05 -18.59
CA THR A 923 -14.56 21.59 -18.74
C THR A 923 -13.80 20.98 -17.57
N THR A 924 -12.65 21.56 -17.17
CA THR A 924 -11.87 21.04 -16.03
C THR A 924 -12.71 21.06 -14.75
N SER A 925 -13.39 22.19 -14.47
CA SER A 925 -14.31 22.29 -13.34
C SER A 925 -15.46 21.28 -13.42
N GLY A 926 -16.05 21.08 -14.61
CA GLY A 926 -17.12 20.11 -14.82
C GLY A 926 -16.66 18.66 -14.61
N VAL A 927 -15.46 18.31 -15.06
CA VAL A 927 -14.87 16.98 -14.85
C VAL A 927 -14.59 16.73 -13.38
N PHE A 928 -14.08 17.73 -12.63
CA PHE A 928 -13.94 17.60 -11.17
C PHE A 928 -15.28 17.30 -10.49
N SER A 929 -16.34 18.03 -10.83
CA SER A 929 -17.67 17.77 -10.28
C SER A 929 -18.15 16.36 -10.59
N ARG A 930 -17.94 15.86 -11.81
CA ARG A 930 -18.35 14.49 -12.16
C ARG A 930 -17.51 13.40 -11.50
N PHE A 931 -16.20 13.62 -11.32
CA PHE A 931 -15.33 12.71 -10.56
C PHE A 931 -15.74 12.65 -9.08
N ALA A 932 -16.28 13.74 -8.53
CA ALA A 932 -16.76 13.81 -7.16
C ALA A 932 -18.12 13.09 -6.92
N GLU A 933 -18.81 12.65 -7.96
CA GLU A 933 -20.09 11.95 -7.83
C GLU A 933 -19.92 10.52 -7.29
N ALA A 934 -20.90 10.05 -6.50
CA ALA A 934 -20.94 8.66 -6.05
C ALA A 934 -20.99 7.69 -7.25
N GLY A 935 -20.17 6.64 -7.21
CA GLY A 935 -20.06 5.66 -8.30
C GLY A 935 -19.33 6.18 -9.54
N ALA A 936 -18.72 7.37 -9.51
CA ALA A 936 -17.96 7.88 -10.65
C ALA A 936 -16.84 6.94 -11.11
N SER A 937 -16.24 6.17 -10.20
CA SER A 937 -15.17 5.21 -10.51
C SER A 937 -15.55 4.22 -11.63
N SER A 938 -16.79 3.74 -11.68
CA SER A 938 -17.26 2.79 -12.70
C SER A 938 -17.78 3.43 -13.99
N LYS A 939 -17.85 4.76 -14.06
CA LYS A 939 -18.32 5.46 -15.26
C LYS A 939 -17.24 5.48 -16.34
N VAL A 940 -17.65 5.27 -17.59
CA VAL A 940 -16.77 5.37 -18.77
C VAL A 940 -16.43 6.83 -19.03
N LEU A 941 -15.17 7.15 -19.35
CA LEU A 941 -14.70 8.53 -19.56
C LEU A 941 -15.53 9.31 -20.60
N THR A 942 -16.05 8.65 -21.63
CA THR A 942 -16.89 9.28 -22.67
C THR A 942 -18.24 9.76 -22.15
N THR A 943 -18.72 9.22 -21.03
CA THR A 943 -19.99 9.64 -20.38
C THR A 943 -19.82 10.85 -19.45
N LEU A 944 -18.57 11.27 -19.20
CA LEU A 944 -18.20 12.38 -18.33
C LEU A 944 -17.98 13.71 -19.09
N ALA A 945 -18.17 13.66 -20.42
CA ALA A 945 -18.21 14.77 -21.36
C ALA A 945 -19.36 15.75 -21.10
#